data_AF-A0A1S8WJJ2-F1
#
_entry.id   AF-A0A1S8WJJ2-F1
#
_cell.length_a   1.000
_cell.length_b   1.000
_cell.length_c   1.000
_cell.angle_alpha   90.00
_cell.angle_beta   90.00
_cell.angle_gamma   90.00
#
_symmetry.space_group_name_H-M   'P 1'
#
loop_
_entity.id
_entity.type
_entity.pdbx_description
1 polymer ?
#
loop_
_entity_poly.entity_id
_entity_poly.type
_entity_poly.pdbx_seq_one_letter_code
_entity_poly.pdbx_strand_id
1 'polypeptide(L)'
;MATNAANQNASGIHQMLSERKQTFETKLAIVINCECVLQSPEANMASLRELMKLFEAKKIISVKEIRLALVASLCVVFKDILPAYRIRSLTEQEKTQQMKKETRKLQFFEENLLINYRKYTEVLRVILQSKEGPNLCKLLGKSLSQKSSKRQETYAKIDWNESDRTTALKAVCELLKAHPQFNLSDELIMAVLPFLNDKREQVYSIVLKTLQLIFSDDCDGKVSLEICRAIHAFAKKKSYNKDKLEKKHEKEMAETRATQSREDRKKLNTLILNEILFVYFKLLKTTRNSQLLTTVLEGVATYSSLINVIYVDSLLLILNRFIAQESTSLRDGLNCVNAALNVMNHPGSTSALETDPTRFYNHLYSLLGRMSGVCSPCDKIRPNTKLDSLSTAYARSSTPAAFAVAQYIHKNTITKPISSVPDSPNCTPDDEYSKGRVVLKDSEEMTDVMLSSLNMLLIRRRRDVSSNRVLAFVKRLAGAALAMSEPSCTGTILVQLIHLLRLFPRCEVLFDSETEVGGAYRPNVDDPEACLPASACLWELVVLERHPSLVVRELAKAALHWGRTIHTYGPTEAAIRRYNFNIGPRDLTLDHLIQLSPADCRLQLATICEEQSAEPVRVTPTTKKRFHQTYVPSDWFKSMLEQSGLSKEYGDVLHSKRPRIEKS
;
A
#
# COMPACT_ATOMS: atom_id res chain seq x y z
N MET A 1 -20.61 -67.69 18.42
CA MET A 1 -19.80 -66.53 17.97
C MET A 1 -20.53 -65.19 18.13
N ALA A 2 -21.84 -65.09 17.87
CA ALA A 2 -22.61 -63.83 18.03
C ALA A 2 -22.70 -63.30 19.49
N THR A 3 -22.72 -64.16 20.50
CA THR A 3 -22.78 -63.78 21.92
C THR A 3 -21.49 -63.16 22.46
N ASN A 4 -20.32 -63.59 21.96
CA ASN A 4 -19.03 -62.98 22.32
C ASN A 4 -18.86 -61.59 21.69
N ALA A 5 -19.37 -61.37 20.47
CA ALA A 5 -19.38 -60.05 19.83
C ALA A 5 -20.30 -59.06 20.56
N ALA A 6 -21.47 -59.51 21.05
CA ALA A 6 -22.37 -58.69 21.85
C ALA A 6 -21.77 -58.31 23.22
N ASN A 7 -21.09 -59.23 23.90
CA ASN A 7 -20.40 -58.94 25.17
C ASN A 7 -19.17 -58.03 25.00
N GLN A 8 -18.40 -58.18 23.91
CA GLN A 8 -17.30 -57.26 23.59
C GLN A 8 -17.82 -55.84 23.27
N ASN A 9 -18.93 -55.74 22.54
CA ASN A 9 -19.58 -54.46 22.24
C ASN A 9 -20.18 -53.80 23.50
N ALA A 10 -20.82 -54.57 24.39
CA ALA A 10 -21.34 -54.06 25.66
C ALA A 10 -20.22 -53.57 26.60
N SER A 11 -19.10 -54.31 26.66
CA SER A 11 -17.89 -53.91 27.40
C SER A 11 -17.29 -52.60 26.84
N GLY A 12 -17.20 -52.48 25.51
CA GLY A 12 -16.74 -51.25 24.85
C GLY A 12 -17.65 -50.04 25.13
N ILE A 13 -18.98 -50.23 25.15
CA ILE A 13 -19.95 -49.17 25.48
C ILE A 13 -19.81 -48.74 26.95
N HIS A 14 -19.66 -49.67 27.87
CA HIS A 14 -19.43 -49.36 29.29
C HIS A 14 -18.11 -48.61 29.50
N GLN A 15 -17.05 -49.00 28.79
CA GLN A 15 -15.77 -48.29 28.84
C GLN A 15 -15.89 -46.85 28.30
N MET A 16 -16.54 -46.65 27.15
CA MET A 16 -16.79 -45.31 26.60
C MET A 16 -17.63 -44.43 27.53
N LEU A 17 -18.64 -44.99 28.20
CA LEU A 17 -19.46 -44.25 29.17
C LEU A 17 -18.64 -43.86 30.41
N SER A 18 -17.77 -44.75 30.90
CA SER A 18 -16.87 -44.47 32.02
C SER A 18 -15.87 -43.37 31.67
N GLU A 19 -15.25 -43.44 30.49
CA GLU A 19 -14.34 -42.40 29.99
C GLU A 19 -15.05 -41.06 29.80
N ARG A 20 -16.28 -41.05 29.24
CA ARG A 20 -17.11 -39.83 29.15
C ARG A 20 -17.43 -39.26 30.52
N LYS A 21 -17.78 -40.09 31.51
CA LYS A 21 -18.03 -39.64 32.88
C LYS A 21 -16.78 -39.02 33.50
N GLN A 22 -15.63 -39.66 33.36
CA GLN A 22 -14.36 -39.15 33.87
C GLN A 22 -13.94 -37.84 33.21
N THR A 23 -14.14 -37.69 31.89
CA THR A 23 -13.83 -36.43 31.19
C THR A 23 -14.77 -35.30 31.64
N PHE A 24 -16.04 -35.60 31.89
CA PHE A 24 -17.00 -34.64 32.44
C PHE A 24 -16.63 -34.21 33.87
N GLU A 25 -16.34 -35.15 34.75
CA GLU A 25 -15.89 -34.87 36.13
C GLU A 25 -14.62 -34.03 36.15
N THR A 26 -13.67 -34.30 35.25
CA THR A 26 -12.43 -33.53 35.15
C THR A 26 -12.70 -32.10 34.66
N LYS A 27 -13.61 -31.90 33.69
CA LYS A 27 -14.03 -30.56 33.25
C LYS A 27 -14.72 -29.80 34.38
N LEU A 28 -15.59 -30.45 35.14
CA LEU A 28 -16.25 -29.84 36.29
C LEU A 28 -15.22 -29.44 37.36
N ALA A 29 -14.24 -30.29 37.62
CA ALA A 29 -13.15 -29.97 38.55
C ALA A 29 -12.33 -28.75 38.09
N ILE A 30 -12.07 -28.60 36.80
CA ILE A 30 -11.42 -27.39 36.25
C ILE A 30 -12.27 -26.15 36.55
N VAL A 31 -13.58 -26.20 36.25
CA VAL A 31 -14.50 -25.08 36.48
C VAL A 31 -14.54 -24.66 37.95
N ILE A 32 -14.72 -25.63 38.85
CA ILE A 32 -14.77 -25.36 40.30
C ILE A 32 -13.46 -24.71 40.78
N ASN A 33 -12.31 -25.25 40.37
CA ASN A 33 -11.02 -24.66 40.75
C ASN A 33 -10.84 -23.26 40.17
N CYS A 34 -11.26 -23.00 38.93
CA CYS A 34 -11.23 -21.66 38.34
C CYS A 34 -12.12 -20.67 39.11
N GLU A 35 -13.33 -21.08 39.47
CA GLU A 35 -14.26 -20.24 40.23
C GLU A 35 -13.72 -19.91 41.62
N CYS A 36 -13.17 -20.88 42.35
CA CYS A 36 -12.54 -20.64 43.64
C CYS A 36 -11.41 -19.61 43.54
N VAL A 37 -10.57 -19.72 42.50
CA VAL A 37 -9.45 -18.80 42.30
C VAL A 37 -9.96 -17.38 41.95
N LEU A 38 -11.02 -17.25 41.15
CA LEU A 38 -11.62 -15.95 40.80
C LEU A 38 -12.33 -15.28 41.98
N GLN A 39 -12.98 -16.05 42.86
CA GLN A 39 -13.64 -15.51 44.05
C GLN A 39 -12.65 -14.91 45.07
N SER A 40 -11.49 -15.54 45.26
CA SER A 40 -10.48 -15.09 46.23
C SER A 40 -9.09 -15.61 45.85
N PRO A 41 -8.31 -14.87 45.04
CA PRO A 41 -7.04 -15.35 44.53
C PRO A 41 -6.00 -15.54 45.64
N GLU A 42 -5.98 -14.68 46.66
CA GLU A 42 -5.01 -14.74 47.76
C GLU A 42 -5.13 -16.01 48.62
N ALA A 43 -6.37 -16.45 48.88
CA ALA A 43 -6.65 -17.63 49.69
C ALA A 43 -6.52 -18.93 48.89
N ASN A 44 -6.87 -18.91 47.60
CA ASN A 44 -7.06 -20.11 46.78
C ASN A 44 -5.89 -20.41 45.82
N MET A 45 -4.67 -19.96 46.14
CA MET A 45 -3.47 -20.29 45.35
C MET A 45 -3.17 -21.80 45.30
N ALA A 46 -3.70 -22.59 46.24
CA ALA A 46 -3.64 -24.04 46.19
C ALA A 46 -4.42 -24.61 44.98
N SER A 47 -5.61 -24.10 44.69
CA SER A 47 -6.43 -24.48 43.54
C SER A 47 -5.75 -24.11 42.22
N LEU A 48 -5.09 -22.95 42.14
CA LEU A 48 -4.28 -22.58 40.98
C LEU A 48 -3.10 -23.55 40.78
N ARG A 49 -2.43 -23.96 41.86
CA ARG A 49 -1.36 -24.99 41.77
C ARG A 49 -1.92 -26.32 41.31
N GLU A 50 -3.12 -26.71 41.73
CA GLU A 50 -3.76 -27.95 41.31
C GLU A 50 -4.09 -27.93 39.82
N LEU A 51 -4.66 -26.83 39.30
CA LEU A 51 -4.85 -26.62 37.86
C LEU A 51 -3.53 -26.74 37.09
N MET A 52 -2.43 -26.20 37.64
CA MET A 52 -1.10 -26.33 37.02
C MET A 52 -0.50 -27.74 37.10
N LYS A 53 -0.91 -28.57 38.07
CA LYS A 53 -0.55 -30.00 38.13
C LYS A 53 -1.35 -30.84 37.15
N LEU A 54 -2.58 -30.44 36.81
CA LEU A 54 -3.37 -31.15 35.78
C LEU A 54 -2.65 -31.19 34.43
N PHE A 55 -1.85 -30.17 34.12
CA PHE A 55 -0.97 -30.21 32.96
C PHE A 55 0.08 -31.34 33.04
N GLU A 56 0.55 -31.75 34.22
CA GLU A 56 1.58 -32.80 34.36
C GLU A 56 1.02 -34.22 34.31
N ALA A 57 -0.29 -34.38 34.55
CA ALA A 57 -0.93 -35.68 34.60
C ALA A 57 -1.09 -36.27 33.18
N LYS A 58 -0.26 -37.27 32.84
CA LYS A 58 -0.24 -37.92 31.50
C LYS A 58 -1.62 -38.33 30.96
N LYS A 59 -2.51 -38.84 31.83
CA LYS A 59 -3.88 -39.27 31.47
C LYS A 59 -4.80 -38.09 31.08
N ILE A 60 -4.51 -36.90 31.58
CA ILE A 60 -5.32 -35.69 31.36
C ILE A 60 -4.87 -34.99 30.08
N ILE A 61 -3.57 -35.01 29.80
CA ILE A 61 -3.00 -34.43 28.58
C ILE A 61 -3.42 -35.21 27.33
N SER A 62 -3.68 -36.51 27.42
CA SER A 62 -4.07 -37.32 26.25
C SER A 62 -5.44 -36.95 25.69
N VAL A 63 -6.35 -36.43 26.53
CA VAL A 63 -7.71 -36.07 26.10
C VAL A 63 -7.73 -34.65 25.52
N LYS A 64 -8.09 -34.54 24.25
CA LYS A 64 -8.14 -33.27 23.50
C LYS A 64 -9.06 -32.25 24.16
N GLU A 65 -10.30 -32.60 24.53
CA GLU A 65 -11.24 -31.61 25.05
C GLU A 65 -10.80 -31.02 26.38
N ILE A 66 -10.19 -31.84 27.26
CA ILE A 66 -9.74 -31.37 28.58
C ILE A 66 -8.54 -30.42 28.42
N ARG A 67 -7.62 -30.74 27.51
CA ARG A 67 -6.44 -29.92 27.25
C ARG A 67 -6.81 -28.54 26.71
N LEU A 68 -7.73 -28.49 25.74
CA LEU A 68 -8.26 -27.24 25.20
C LEU A 68 -9.00 -26.42 26.27
N ALA A 69 -9.86 -27.08 27.06
CA ALA A 69 -10.58 -26.43 28.15
C ALA A 69 -9.64 -25.88 29.22
N LEU A 70 -8.58 -26.61 29.59
CA LEU A 70 -7.61 -26.19 30.59
C LEU A 70 -6.80 -24.98 30.12
N VAL A 71 -6.30 -24.99 28.87
CA VAL A 71 -5.57 -23.86 28.28
C VAL A 71 -6.44 -22.61 28.23
N ALA A 72 -7.69 -22.73 27.78
CA ALA A 72 -8.61 -21.61 27.67
C ALA A 72 -9.06 -21.08 29.06
N SER A 73 -9.40 -21.97 30.00
CA SER A 73 -9.87 -21.58 31.34
C SER A 73 -8.76 -20.86 32.12
N LEU A 74 -7.52 -21.35 32.06
CA LEU A 74 -6.39 -20.67 32.70
C LEU A 74 -6.09 -19.32 32.07
N CYS A 75 -6.31 -19.15 30.76
CA CYS A 75 -6.17 -17.84 30.12
C CYS A 75 -7.11 -16.81 30.74
N VAL A 76 -8.38 -17.19 30.95
CA VAL A 76 -9.39 -16.31 31.57
C VAL A 76 -9.01 -16.00 33.01
N VAL A 77 -8.62 -17.03 33.78
CA VAL A 77 -8.19 -16.86 35.18
C VAL A 77 -7.00 -15.89 35.28
N PHE A 78 -5.97 -16.05 34.45
CA PHE A 78 -4.83 -15.12 34.46
C PHE A 78 -5.20 -13.73 33.94
N LYS A 79 -6.11 -13.60 32.96
CA LYS A 79 -6.58 -12.29 32.49
C LYS A 79 -7.16 -11.45 33.63
N ASP A 80 -7.91 -12.07 34.54
CA ASP A 80 -8.61 -11.37 35.61
C ASP A 80 -7.76 -11.15 36.89
N ILE A 81 -6.79 -12.02 37.16
CA ILE A 81 -6.00 -11.99 38.42
C ILE A 81 -4.68 -11.25 38.26
N LEU A 82 -4.17 -11.12 37.04
CA LEU A 82 -2.89 -10.45 36.82
C LEU A 82 -2.99 -8.95 37.18
N PRO A 83 -2.06 -8.43 37.99
CA PRO A 83 -2.03 -7.02 38.31
C PRO A 83 -1.57 -6.18 37.12
N ALA A 84 -2.00 -4.91 37.09
CA ALA A 84 -1.58 -3.96 36.05
C ALA A 84 -0.09 -3.56 36.14
N TYR A 85 0.60 -3.87 37.24
CA TYR A 85 2.01 -3.55 37.45
C TYR A 85 2.91 -4.77 37.29
N ARG A 86 4.18 -4.53 36.93
CA ARG A 86 5.18 -5.58 36.77
C ARG A 86 5.72 -6.02 38.13
N ILE A 87 5.66 -7.32 38.42
CA ILE A 87 6.19 -7.91 39.65
C ILE A 87 7.72 -7.99 39.55
N ARG A 88 8.42 -7.32 40.47
CA ARG A 88 9.90 -7.34 40.55
C ARG A 88 10.36 -8.52 41.41
N SER A 89 11.38 -9.24 40.96
CA SER A 89 12.07 -10.23 41.79
C SER A 89 12.97 -9.52 42.82
N LEU A 90 12.79 -9.85 44.10
CA LEU A 90 13.63 -9.33 45.19
C LEU A 90 15.06 -9.87 45.12
N THR A 91 16.00 -9.02 45.52
CA THR A 91 17.41 -9.38 45.71
C THR A 91 17.59 -10.24 46.96
N GLU A 92 18.68 -11.01 47.04
CA GLU A 92 18.95 -11.91 48.18
C GLU A 92 19.04 -11.17 49.52
N GLN A 93 19.48 -9.90 49.49
CA GLN A 93 19.54 -9.01 50.65
C GLN A 93 18.15 -8.54 51.12
N GLU A 94 17.22 -8.29 50.19
CA GLU A 94 15.84 -7.90 50.52
C GLU A 94 15.02 -9.08 51.04
N LYS A 95 15.37 -10.32 50.65
CA LYS A 95 14.69 -11.54 51.12
C LYS A 95 14.95 -11.87 52.59
N THR A 96 16.11 -11.46 53.12
CA THR A 96 16.48 -11.71 54.53
C THR A 96 15.94 -10.63 55.47
N GLN A 97 15.47 -9.51 54.93
CA GLN A 97 14.92 -8.40 55.72
C GLN A 97 13.59 -8.78 56.38
N GLN A 98 13.42 -8.45 57.67
CA GLN A 98 12.16 -8.66 58.37
C GLN A 98 11.10 -7.67 57.86
N MET A 99 9.97 -8.20 57.38
CA MET A 99 8.84 -7.43 56.86
C MET A 99 7.62 -7.58 57.75
N LYS A 100 6.72 -6.58 57.69
CA LYS A 100 5.39 -6.63 58.31
C LYS A 100 4.61 -7.83 57.77
N LYS A 101 3.73 -8.40 58.60
CA LYS A 101 2.96 -9.62 58.30
C LYS A 101 2.15 -9.49 57.00
N GLU A 102 1.55 -8.33 56.75
CA GLU A 102 0.76 -8.06 55.53
C GLU A 102 1.63 -7.98 54.28
N THR A 103 2.75 -7.25 54.34
CA THR A 103 3.72 -7.16 53.24
C THR A 103 4.25 -8.53 52.86
N ARG A 104 4.53 -9.39 53.85
CA ARG A 104 4.98 -10.77 53.62
C ARG A 104 3.90 -11.63 52.94
N LYS A 105 2.63 -11.46 53.30
CA LYS A 105 1.51 -12.19 52.67
C LYS A 105 1.36 -11.80 51.20
N LEU A 106 1.35 -10.50 50.90
CA LEU A 106 1.25 -9.99 49.53
C LEU A 106 2.41 -10.49 48.67
N GLN A 107 3.63 -10.40 49.18
CA GLN A 107 4.82 -10.89 48.48
C GLN A 107 4.76 -12.40 48.21
N PHE A 108 4.34 -13.20 49.19
CA PHE A 108 4.17 -14.64 49.00
C PHE A 108 3.13 -14.94 47.93
N PHE A 109 2.05 -14.17 47.88
CA PHE A 109 1.05 -14.26 46.81
C PHE A 109 1.65 -13.92 45.44
N GLU A 110 2.34 -12.77 45.31
CA GLU A 110 2.98 -12.32 44.07
C GLU A 110 4.01 -13.32 43.54
N GLU A 111 4.85 -13.89 44.41
CA GLU A 111 5.85 -14.89 44.04
C GLU A 111 5.19 -16.17 43.51
N ASN A 112 4.14 -16.65 44.19
CA ASN A 112 3.39 -17.82 43.72
C ASN A 112 2.64 -17.55 42.42
N LEU A 113 2.07 -16.36 42.26
CA LEU A 113 1.38 -15.94 41.03
C LEU A 113 2.37 -15.94 39.86
N LEU A 114 3.53 -15.32 40.03
CA LEU A 114 4.56 -15.24 38.99
C LEU A 114 5.14 -16.63 38.64
N ILE A 115 5.32 -17.51 39.63
CA ILE A 115 5.78 -18.89 39.40
C ILE A 115 4.76 -19.68 38.57
N ASN A 116 3.47 -19.61 38.92
CA ASN A 116 2.41 -20.31 38.19
C ASN A 116 2.21 -19.72 36.80
N TYR A 117 2.26 -18.39 36.67
CA TYR A 117 2.20 -17.72 35.39
C TYR A 117 3.38 -18.10 34.47
N ARG A 118 4.61 -18.12 34.99
CA ARG A 118 5.79 -18.59 34.24
C ARG A 118 5.61 -20.03 33.72
N LYS A 119 5.09 -20.91 34.57
CA LYS A 119 4.80 -22.30 34.20
C LYS A 119 3.75 -22.38 33.08
N TYR A 120 2.73 -21.53 33.13
CA TYR A 120 1.68 -21.49 32.12
C TYR A 120 2.19 -20.94 30.79
N THR A 121 2.91 -19.82 30.78
CA THR A 121 3.50 -19.24 29.55
C THR A 121 4.55 -20.16 28.94
N GLU A 122 5.29 -20.92 29.74
CA GLU A 122 6.17 -22.00 29.26
C GLU A 122 5.40 -23.09 28.51
N VAL A 123 4.26 -23.56 29.05
CA VAL A 123 3.39 -24.53 28.35
C VAL A 123 2.88 -23.95 27.03
N LEU A 124 2.35 -22.72 27.03
CA LEU A 124 1.87 -22.07 25.80
C LEU A 124 2.97 -21.99 24.72
N ARG A 125 4.20 -21.63 25.12
CA ARG A 125 5.33 -21.58 24.18
C ARG A 125 5.68 -22.94 23.62
N VAL A 126 5.69 -24.00 24.43
CA VAL A 126 5.96 -25.35 23.93
C VAL A 126 4.89 -25.81 22.93
N ILE A 127 3.62 -25.47 23.17
CA ILE A 127 2.53 -25.78 22.22
C ILE A 127 2.73 -25.04 20.89
N LEU A 128 3.19 -23.79 20.95
CA LEU A 128 3.43 -22.94 19.78
C LEU A 128 4.76 -23.23 19.06
N GLN A 129 5.75 -23.83 19.74
CA GLN A 129 7.03 -24.22 19.14
C GLN A 129 6.83 -25.43 18.21
N SER A 130 6.98 -25.19 16.90
CA SER A 130 7.08 -26.26 15.90
C SER A 130 8.45 -26.95 15.96
N LYS A 131 8.50 -28.27 15.79
CA LYS A 131 9.74 -29.06 15.61
C LYS A 131 10.58 -28.57 14.41
N GLU A 132 9.96 -27.89 13.45
CA GLU A 132 10.59 -27.32 12.25
C GLU A 132 10.78 -25.79 12.34
N GLY A 133 10.33 -25.17 13.44
CA GLY A 133 10.43 -23.73 13.66
C GLY A 133 11.77 -23.32 14.28
N PRO A 134 12.25 -22.10 14.01
CA PRO A 134 13.48 -21.61 14.60
C PRO A 134 13.41 -21.59 16.13
N ASN A 135 14.34 -22.26 16.82
CA ASN A 135 14.54 -22.17 18.26
C ASN A 135 14.87 -20.70 18.67
N LEU A 136 13.84 -19.90 18.94
CA LEU A 136 13.94 -18.47 19.26
C LEU A 136 14.55 -18.21 20.64
N CYS A 137 14.48 -19.16 21.57
CA CYS A 137 15.05 -19.05 22.92
C CYS A 137 16.58 -18.90 22.94
N LYS A 138 17.31 -19.34 21.91
CA LYS A 138 18.77 -19.13 21.82
C LYS A 138 19.17 -17.72 21.38
N LEU A 139 18.22 -16.90 20.90
CA LEU A 139 18.51 -15.71 20.11
C LEU A 139 18.53 -14.40 20.91
N LEU A 140 17.89 -14.37 22.08
CA LEU A 140 17.88 -13.20 22.95
C LEU A 140 19.18 -13.01 23.75
N GLY A 141 20.20 -13.85 23.58
CA GLY A 141 21.46 -13.78 24.36
C GLY A 141 21.28 -14.04 25.87
N LYS A 142 20.04 -14.02 26.36
CA LYS A 142 19.62 -14.62 27.61
C LYS A 142 19.67 -16.12 27.40
N SER A 143 20.85 -16.69 27.62
CA SER A 143 20.93 -18.05 28.12
C SER A 143 19.94 -18.09 29.27
N LEU A 144 18.77 -18.71 29.07
CA LEU A 144 18.00 -19.20 30.20
C LEU A 144 18.87 -20.30 30.79
N SER A 145 19.86 -19.86 31.59
CA SER A 145 20.57 -20.68 32.53
C SER A 145 19.53 -21.12 33.54
N GLN A 146 18.85 -22.20 33.18
CA GLN A 146 18.12 -23.10 34.02
C GLN A 146 17.90 -24.32 33.15
N LYS A 147 18.55 -25.42 33.54
CA LYS A 147 18.33 -26.79 33.04
C LYS A 147 16.89 -26.93 32.53
N SER A 148 16.71 -27.48 31.32
CA SER A 148 15.39 -27.79 30.76
C SER A 148 14.52 -28.36 31.88
N SER A 149 13.46 -27.64 32.23
CA SER A 149 12.58 -28.10 33.29
C SER A 149 12.05 -29.47 32.83
N LYS A 150 12.06 -30.49 33.69
CA LYS A 150 11.57 -31.86 33.36
C LYS A 150 10.17 -31.87 32.70
N ARG A 151 9.44 -30.79 32.96
CA ARG A 151 8.15 -30.40 32.40
C ARG A 151 8.22 -30.03 30.90
N GLN A 152 9.18 -29.22 30.45
CA GLN A 152 9.43 -28.91 29.02
C GLN A 152 9.66 -30.17 28.19
N GLU A 153 10.48 -31.09 28.71
CA GLU A 153 10.81 -32.36 28.04
C GLU A 153 9.61 -33.30 27.92
N THR A 154 8.64 -33.18 28.84
CA THR A 154 7.40 -33.98 28.81
C THR A 154 6.44 -33.44 27.74
N TYR A 155 6.30 -32.11 27.63
CA TYR A 155 5.42 -31.48 26.65
C TYR A 155 5.98 -31.45 25.23
N ALA A 156 7.31 -31.41 25.07
CA ALA A 156 7.95 -31.47 23.76
C ALA A 156 7.79 -32.83 23.07
N LYS A 157 7.49 -33.89 23.84
CA LYS A 157 7.25 -35.25 23.31
C LYS A 157 5.83 -35.45 22.77
N ILE A 158 4.91 -34.54 23.06
CA ILE A 158 3.52 -34.64 22.64
C ILE A 158 3.39 -34.00 21.25
N ASP A 159 2.72 -34.69 20.33
CA ASP A 159 2.37 -34.11 19.04
C ASP A 159 1.10 -33.24 19.20
N TRP A 160 1.33 -31.93 19.15
CA TRP A 160 0.28 -30.91 19.32
C TRP A 160 -0.51 -30.72 18.04
N ASN A 161 -1.83 -30.88 18.12
CA ASN A 161 -2.74 -30.72 16.98
C ASN A 161 -2.95 -29.25 16.63
N GLU A 162 -3.47 -29.00 15.43
CA GLU A 162 -3.79 -27.65 14.94
C GLU A 162 -4.72 -26.89 15.91
N SER A 163 -5.77 -27.53 16.40
CA SER A 163 -6.71 -26.90 17.34
C SER A 163 -6.05 -26.47 18.66
N ASP A 164 -5.05 -27.22 19.13
CA ASP A 164 -4.30 -26.86 20.35
C ASP A 164 -3.44 -25.63 20.09
N ARG A 165 -2.77 -25.58 18.93
CA ARG A 165 -1.97 -24.42 18.52
C ARG A 165 -2.82 -23.17 18.36
N THR A 166 -3.97 -23.26 17.70
CA THR A 166 -4.89 -22.11 17.56
C THR A 166 -5.44 -21.66 18.91
N THR A 167 -5.75 -22.58 19.83
CA THR A 167 -6.25 -22.23 21.17
C THR A 167 -5.17 -21.59 22.01
N ALA A 168 -3.94 -22.13 21.98
CA ALA A 168 -2.79 -21.52 22.64
C ALA A 168 -2.46 -20.15 22.05
N LEU A 169 -2.54 -19.98 20.73
CA LEU A 169 -2.32 -18.69 20.06
C LEU A 169 -3.36 -17.66 20.50
N LYS A 170 -4.64 -18.04 20.51
CA LYS A 170 -5.73 -17.20 21.03
C LYS A 170 -5.49 -16.82 22.49
N ALA A 171 -5.09 -17.77 23.32
CA ALA A 171 -4.79 -17.52 24.73
C ALA A 171 -3.65 -16.49 24.91
N VAL A 172 -2.53 -16.66 24.19
CA VAL A 172 -1.43 -15.69 24.23
C VAL A 172 -1.89 -14.31 23.74
N CYS A 173 -2.64 -14.25 22.64
CA CYS A 173 -3.18 -12.99 22.12
C CYS A 173 -4.12 -12.31 23.12
N GLU A 174 -5.01 -13.03 23.79
CA GLU A 174 -5.91 -12.45 24.81
C GLU A 174 -5.15 -11.95 26.04
N LEU A 175 -4.09 -12.64 26.47
CA LEU A 175 -3.22 -12.17 27.56
C LEU A 175 -2.47 -10.90 27.18
N LEU A 176 -1.94 -10.83 25.96
CA LEU A 176 -1.24 -9.63 25.46
C LEU A 176 -2.18 -8.43 25.30
N LYS A 177 -3.46 -8.64 24.99
CA LYS A 177 -4.46 -7.55 24.96
C LYS A 177 -4.76 -7.04 26.36
N ALA A 178 -4.93 -7.94 27.34
CA ALA A 178 -5.30 -7.56 28.69
C ALA A 178 -4.15 -6.93 29.47
N HIS A 179 -2.95 -7.51 29.37
CA HIS A 179 -1.78 -7.11 30.16
C HIS A 179 -0.51 -7.04 29.29
N PRO A 180 -0.37 -6.03 28.40
CA PRO A 180 0.72 -5.97 27.43
C PRO A 180 2.11 -5.77 28.05
N GLN A 181 2.20 -5.12 29.23
CA GLN A 181 3.46 -4.77 29.90
C GLN A 181 3.83 -5.71 31.05
N PHE A 182 3.00 -6.72 31.32
CA PHE A 182 3.23 -7.64 32.43
C PHE A 182 4.47 -8.52 32.17
N ASN A 183 5.03 -9.12 33.22
CA ASN A 183 6.22 -9.95 33.13
C ASN A 183 6.12 -11.00 31.99
N LEU A 184 7.23 -11.28 31.28
CA LEU A 184 7.31 -12.24 30.17
C LEU A 184 6.55 -11.84 28.89
N SER A 185 6.07 -10.59 28.78
CA SER A 185 5.47 -10.05 27.54
C SER A 185 6.41 -10.21 26.33
N ASP A 186 7.71 -9.95 26.50
CA ASP A 186 8.76 -10.11 25.49
C ASP A 186 8.82 -11.54 24.93
N GLU A 187 8.72 -12.54 25.81
CA GLU A 187 8.73 -13.95 25.43
C GLU A 187 7.46 -14.37 24.70
N LEU A 188 6.30 -13.81 25.09
CA LEU A 188 5.01 -14.07 24.45
C LEU A 188 4.93 -13.44 23.06
N ILE A 189 5.35 -12.18 22.90
CA ILE A 189 5.42 -11.49 21.61
C ILE A 189 6.29 -12.30 20.64
N MET A 190 7.48 -12.70 21.07
CA MET A 190 8.41 -13.49 20.27
C MET A 190 7.84 -14.86 19.86
N ALA A 191 7.01 -15.49 20.70
CA ALA A 191 6.36 -16.76 20.38
C ALA A 191 5.27 -16.61 19.31
N VAL A 192 4.61 -15.45 19.25
CA VAL A 192 3.48 -15.20 18.34
C VAL A 192 3.92 -14.70 16.96
N LEU A 193 5.01 -13.92 16.88
CA LEU A 193 5.49 -13.33 15.62
C LEU A 193 5.70 -14.31 14.44
N PRO A 194 6.21 -15.55 14.63
CA PRO A 194 6.37 -16.50 13.53
C PRO A 194 5.06 -16.82 12.79
N PHE A 195 3.91 -16.74 13.48
CA PHE A 195 2.59 -17.02 12.92
C PHE A 195 2.06 -15.91 12.00
N LEU A 196 2.70 -14.73 11.96
CA LEU A 196 2.42 -13.71 10.95
C LEU A 196 2.78 -14.16 9.53
N ASN A 197 3.74 -15.09 9.40
CA ASN A 197 4.20 -15.63 8.12
C ASN A 197 3.60 -17.03 7.84
N ASP A 198 2.52 -17.39 8.53
CA ASP A 198 1.77 -18.61 8.24
C ASP A 198 0.91 -18.41 6.97
N LYS A 199 0.69 -19.47 6.20
CA LYS A 199 -0.10 -19.42 4.96
C LYS A 199 -1.60 -19.26 5.23
N ARG A 200 -2.06 -19.60 6.44
CA ARG A 200 -3.48 -19.67 6.81
C ARG A 200 -4.00 -18.32 7.31
N GLU A 201 -4.99 -17.77 6.61
CA GLU A 201 -5.66 -16.52 6.97
C GLU A 201 -6.25 -16.51 8.37
N GLN A 202 -6.86 -17.62 8.80
CA GLN A 202 -7.43 -17.74 10.14
C GLN A 202 -6.39 -17.58 11.27
N VAL A 203 -5.12 -17.88 11.00
CA VAL A 203 -4.06 -17.88 12.01
C VAL A 203 -3.37 -16.52 12.07
N TYR A 204 -2.87 -16.01 10.94
CA TYR A 204 -2.20 -14.71 10.94
C TYR A 204 -3.16 -13.56 11.23
N SER A 205 -4.46 -13.68 10.87
CA SER A 205 -5.45 -12.63 11.15
C SER A 205 -5.70 -12.42 12.65
N ILE A 206 -5.63 -13.48 13.46
CA ILE A 206 -5.75 -13.38 14.94
C ILE A 206 -4.59 -12.54 15.48
N VAL A 207 -3.37 -12.82 15.03
CA VAL A 207 -2.17 -12.11 15.44
C VAL A 207 -2.21 -10.66 14.95
N LEU A 208 -2.54 -10.45 13.69
CA LEU A 208 -2.59 -9.13 13.06
C LEU A 208 -3.59 -8.21 13.78
N LYS A 209 -4.83 -8.68 14.01
CA LYS A 209 -5.85 -7.92 14.76
C LYS A 209 -5.42 -7.61 16.19
N THR A 210 -4.72 -8.54 16.83
CA THR A 210 -4.19 -8.34 18.19
C THR A 210 -3.12 -7.26 18.22
N LEU A 211 -2.15 -7.30 17.30
CA LEU A 211 -1.11 -6.28 17.21
C LEU A 211 -1.67 -4.90 16.83
N GLN A 212 -2.65 -4.85 15.91
CA GLN A 212 -3.35 -3.61 15.55
C GLN A 212 -4.03 -2.96 16.75
N LEU A 213 -4.74 -3.75 17.56
CA LEU A 213 -5.37 -3.27 18.80
C LEU A 213 -4.34 -2.78 19.81
N ILE A 214 -3.25 -3.52 20.01
CA ILE A 214 -2.18 -3.09 20.93
C ILE A 214 -1.54 -1.78 20.47
N PHE A 215 -1.32 -1.61 19.16
CA PHE A 215 -0.77 -0.36 18.63
C PHE A 215 -1.76 0.81 18.71
N SER A 216 -3.08 0.59 18.63
CA SER A 216 -4.07 1.65 18.81
C SER A 216 -4.21 2.09 20.27
N ASP A 217 -4.07 1.15 21.20
CA ASP A 217 -4.31 1.40 22.63
C ASP A 217 -3.06 1.94 23.35
N ASP A 218 -1.85 1.66 22.83
CA ASP A 218 -0.58 2.05 23.45
C ASP A 218 -0.24 3.54 23.24
N CYS A 219 -0.77 4.37 24.12
CA CYS A 219 -0.49 5.81 24.14
C CYS A 219 0.95 6.17 24.58
N ASP A 220 1.60 5.26 25.33
CA ASP A 220 2.95 5.47 25.88
C ASP A 220 4.06 5.03 24.92
N GLY A 221 3.73 4.17 23.96
CA GLY A 221 4.64 3.60 22.95
C GLY A 221 5.63 2.55 23.49
N LYS A 222 5.62 2.25 24.80
CA LYS A 222 6.55 1.29 25.40
C LYS A 222 6.34 -0.12 24.86
N VAL A 223 5.09 -0.54 24.74
CA VAL A 223 4.72 -1.87 24.24
C VAL A 223 5.00 -1.94 22.75
N SER A 224 4.68 -0.86 22.03
CA SER A 224 4.93 -0.70 20.61
C SER A 224 6.43 -0.85 20.29
N LEU A 225 7.29 -0.24 21.10
CA LEU A 225 8.75 -0.38 20.98
C LEU A 225 9.23 -1.81 21.22
N GLU A 226 8.68 -2.52 22.22
CA GLU A 226 9.02 -3.92 22.48
C GLU A 226 8.63 -4.83 21.30
N ILE A 227 7.44 -4.62 20.73
CA ILE A 227 6.97 -5.35 19.54
C ILE A 227 7.84 -5.03 18.33
N CYS A 228 8.14 -3.76 18.07
CA CYS A 228 9.01 -3.35 16.96
C CYS A 228 10.41 -3.97 17.06
N ARG A 229 11.00 -4.00 18.26
CA ARG A 229 12.29 -4.69 18.52
C ARG A 229 12.20 -6.19 18.28
N ALA A 230 11.10 -6.81 18.67
CA ALA A 230 10.87 -8.23 18.43
C ALA A 230 10.75 -8.52 16.90
N ILE A 231 10.06 -7.66 16.16
CA ILE A 231 9.96 -7.73 14.69
C ILE A 231 11.32 -7.51 14.03
N HIS A 232 12.11 -6.52 14.48
CA HIS A 232 13.49 -6.33 14.01
C HIS A 232 14.30 -7.61 14.23
N ALA A 233 14.32 -8.14 15.45
CA ALA A 233 15.07 -9.36 15.77
C ALA A 233 14.65 -10.54 14.87
N PHE A 234 13.36 -10.68 14.60
CA PHE A 234 12.82 -11.66 13.67
C PHE A 234 13.29 -11.40 12.22
N ALA A 235 13.24 -10.16 11.75
CA ALA A 235 13.69 -9.77 10.41
C ALA A 235 15.21 -9.98 10.24
N LYS A 236 16.02 -9.70 11.25
CA LYS A 236 17.49 -9.86 11.24
C LYS A 236 17.92 -11.27 10.87
N LYS A 237 17.25 -12.29 11.44
CA LYS A 237 17.55 -13.72 11.26
C LYS A 237 17.59 -14.22 9.80
N LYS A 238 16.92 -13.55 8.86
CA LYS A 238 16.91 -13.94 7.43
C LYS A 238 18.16 -13.54 6.62
N SER A 239 19.14 -12.81 7.16
CA SER A 239 20.35 -12.40 6.42
C SER A 239 21.61 -12.60 7.26
N TYR A 240 22.64 -13.23 6.68
CA TYR A 240 23.92 -13.52 7.34
C TYR A 240 25.00 -12.44 7.16
N ASN A 241 24.72 -11.33 6.46
CA ASN A 241 25.72 -10.30 6.21
C ASN A 241 25.40 -9.02 6.99
N LYS A 242 26.28 -8.70 7.95
CA LYS A 242 26.14 -7.54 8.82
C LYS A 242 26.56 -6.27 8.07
N ASP A 243 25.58 -5.47 7.65
CA ASP A 243 25.80 -4.26 6.87
C ASP A 243 26.41 -3.13 7.73
N LYS A 244 27.25 -2.27 7.13
CA LYS A 244 27.88 -1.11 7.84
C LYS A 244 26.83 -0.16 8.45
N LEU A 245 25.65 -0.10 7.83
CA LEU A 245 24.50 0.68 8.29
C LEU A 245 23.89 0.07 9.58
N GLU A 246 23.86 -1.26 9.69
CA GLU A 246 23.33 -1.95 10.88
C GLU A 246 24.19 -1.67 12.12
N LYS A 247 25.51 -1.57 11.93
CA LYS A 247 26.44 -1.17 13.00
C LYS A 247 26.23 0.28 13.45
N LYS A 248 25.83 1.17 12.54
CA LYS A 248 25.55 2.58 12.83
C LYS A 248 24.24 2.74 13.62
N HIS A 249 23.18 2.04 13.19
CA HIS A 249 21.93 1.94 13.94
C HIS A 249 22.14 1.32 15.34
N GLU A 250 22.91 0.23 15.46
CA GLU A 250 23.20 -0.40 16.77
C GLU A 250 23.90 0.56 17.75
N LYS A 251 24.81 1.42 17.25
CA LYS A 251 25.54 2.39 18.05
C LYS A 251 24.62 3.48 18.61
N GLU A 252 23.73 4.04 17.80
CA GLU A 252 22.77 5.07 18.24
C GLU A 252 21.71 4.54 19.23
N MET A 253 21.27 3.28 19.05
CA MET A 253 20.37 2.60 20.00
C MET A 253 21.00 2.41 21.38
N ALA A 254 22.33 2.29 21.43
CA ALA A 254 23.09 2.15 22.68
C ALA A 254 23.31 3.50 23.38
N GLU A 255 23.41 4.60 22.62
CA GLU A 255 23.73 5.94 23.12
C GLU A 255 22.52 6.66 23.77
N THR A 256 21.29 6.19 23.59
CA THR A 256 20.04 6.90 23.94
C THR A 256 19.41 6.51 25.30
N ARG A 257 20.21 6.18 26.33
CA ARG A 257 19.68 5.86 27.67
C ARG A 257 19.94 6.98 28.69
N ALA A 258 18.92 7.79 28.98
CA ALA A 258 18.60 8.37 30.31
C ALA A 258 17.65 9.59 30.17
N THR A 259 16.94 9.85 31.28
CA THR A 259 16.14 11.03 31.70
C THR A 259 14.71 11.16 31.20
N GLN A 260 13.78 11.32 32.18
CA GLN A 260 12.33 11.19 32.08
C GLN A 260 11.54 12.48 31.74
N SER A 261 10.33 12.33 31.15
CA SER A 261 9.32 13.35 30.70
C SER A 261 9.44 13.78 29.23
N ARG A 262 8.36 14.32 28.61
CA ARG A 262 8.04 14.66 27.17
C ARG A 262 9.11 14.42 26.10
N GLU A 263 10.35 14.76 26.37
CA GLU A 263 11.54 14.29 25.67
C GLU A 263 11.60 12.76 25.57
N ASP A 264 11.22 12.00 26.60
CA ASP A 264 11.05 10.54 26.59
C ASP A 264 10.17 10.06 25.45
N ARG A 265 9.01 10.69 25.26
CA ARG A 265 8.08 10.30 24.21
C ARG A 265 8.69 10.57 22.84
N LYS A 266 9.41 11.69 22.68
CA LYS A 266 10.17 11.96 21.45
C LYS A 266 11.29 10.94 21.25
N LYS A 267 12.09 10.65 22.27
CA LYS A 267 13.15 9.64 22.26
C LYS A 267 12.59 8.28 21.88
N LEU A 268 11.49 7.88 22.50
CA LEU A 268 10.83 6.60 22.27
C LEU A 268 10.24 6.51 20.85
N ASN A 269 9.59 7.56 20.36
CA ASN A 269 9.13 7.63 18.97
C ASN A 269 10.30 7.52 17.98
N THR A 270 11.42 8.18 18.25
CA THR A 270 12.64 8.04 17.44
C THR A 270 13.17 6.61 17.46
N LEU A 271 13.17 5.94 18.62
CA LEU A 271 13.57 4.53 18.72
C LEU A 271 12.63 3.62 17.92
N ILE A 272 11.31 3.79 18.05
CA ILE A 272 10.33 3.04 17.25
C ILE A 272 10.58 3.25 15.76
N LEU A 273 10.77 4.51 15.34
CA LEU A 273 11.01 4.83 13.95
C LEU A 273 12.30 4.18 13.44
N ASN A 274 13.37 4.17 14.23
CA ASN A 274 14.62 3.48 13.88
C ASN A 274 14.41 1.97 13.66
N GLU A 275 13.59 1.32 14.49
CA GLU A 275 13.23 -0.10 14.33
C GLU A 275 12.41 -0.34 13.05
N ILE A 276 11.44 0.52 12.75
CA ILE A 276 10.61 0.44 11.53
C ILE A 276 11.47 0.68 10.28
N LEU A 277 12.28 1.73 10.29
CA LEU A 277 13.17 2.08 9.19
C LEU A 277 14.17 0.97 8.91
N PHE A 278 14.68 0.29 9.93
CA PHE A 278 15.54 -0.88 9.74
C PHE A 278 14.85 -1.96 8.89
N VAL A 279 13.60 -2.29 9.21
CA VAL A 279 12.82 -3.27 8.44
C VAL A 279 12.58 -2.75 7.02
N TYR A 280 12.26 -1.48 6.84
CA TYR A 280 12.09 -0.85 5.52
C TYR A 280 13.37 -0.88 4.69
N PHE A 281 14.52 -0.46 5.22
CA PHE A 281 15.81 -0.54 4.54
C PHE A 281 16.16 -1.95 4.12
N LYS A 282 15.89 -2.93 4.99
CA LYS A 282 16.13 -4.34 4.68
C LYS A 282 15.25 -4.81 3.54
N LEU A 283 13.97 -4.46 3.54
CA LEU A 283 13.05 -4.78 2.46
C LEU A 283 13.49 -4.09 1.16
N LEU A 284 13.75 -2.79 1.16
CA LEU A 284 14.24 -2.04 0.01
C LEU A 284 15.53 -2.62 -0.59
N LYS A 285 16.43 -3.18 0.22
CA LYS A 285 17.65 -3.83 -0.30
C LYS A 285 17.40 -5.24 -0.85
N THR A 286 16.41 -5.94 -0.33
CA THR A 286 16.21 -7.38 -0.60
C THR A 286 15.15 -7.63 -1.68
N THR A 287 14.08 -6.84 -1.70
CA THR A 287 12.93 -7.03 -2.60
C THR A 287 13.12 -6.21 -3.87
N ARG A 288 12.96 -6.86 -5.03
CA ARG A 288 13.10 -6.20 -6.34
C ARG A 288 11.76 -5.86 -6.99
N ASN A 289 10.74 -6.71 -6.82
CA ASN A 289 9.40 -6.52 -7.39
C ASN A 289 8.37 -7.32 -6.58
N SER A 290 7.73 -6.68 -5.59
CA SER A 290 6.65 -7.29 -4.81
C SER A 290 5.69 -6.22 -4.32
N GLN A 291 4.44 -6.60 -4.04
CA GLN A 291 3.44 -5.70 -3.42
C GLN A 291 3.95 -5.07 -2.11
N LEU A 292 4.89 -5.73 -1.42
CA LEU A 292 5.53 -5.21 -0.22
C LEU A 292 6.38 -3.97 -0.51
N LEU A 293 7.03 -3.90 -1.68
CA LEU A 293 7.86 -2.76 -2.06
C LEU A 293 7.02 -1.48 -2.09
N THR A 294 5.84 -1.53 -2.71
CA THR A 294 4.90 -0.42 -2.74
C THR A 294 4.57 0.09 -1.34
N THR A 295 4.17 -0.81 -0.44
CA THR A 295 3.77 -0.44 0.93
C THR A 295 4.92 0.17 1.73
N VAL A 296 6.15 -0.29 1.49
CA VAL A 296 7.35 0.25 2.14
C VAL A 296 7.66 1.65 1.62
N LEU A 297 7.55 1.89 0.31
CA LEU A 297 7.76 3.21 -0.29
C LEU A 297 6.71 4.23 0.19
N GLU A 298 5.44 3.81 0.31
CA GLU A 298 4.38 4.64 0.91
C GLU A 298 4.67 4.99 2.38
N GLY A 299 5.11 4.00 3.17
CA GLY A 299 5.52 4.22 4.55
C GLY A 299 6.70 5.19 4.65
N VAL A 300 7.72 5.04 3.79
CA VAL A 300 8.86 5.96 3.73
C VAL A 300 8.43 7.38 3.34
N ALA A 301 7.51 7.54 2.39
CA ALA A 301 6.98 8.84 2.00
C ALA A 301 6.20 9.51 3.14
N THR A 302 5.35 8.75 3.83
CA THR A 302 4.50 9.25 4.94
C THR A 302 5.33 9.69 6.14
N TYR A 303 6.34 8.90 6.51
CA TYR A 303 7.18 9.16 7.67
C TYR A 303 8.47 9.91 7.33
N SER A 304 8.63 10.40 6.09
CA SER A 304 9.88 11.05 5.62
C SER A 304 10.32 12.21 6.51
N SER A 305 9.35 12.96 7.03
CA SER A 305 9.57 14.13 7.88
C SER A 305 10.15 13.78 9.26
N LEU A 306 10.08 12.52 9.66
CA LEU A 306 10.55 12.04 10.96
C LEU A 306 11.89 11.31 10.85
N ILE A 307 12.34 10.98 9.62
CA ILE A 307 13.58 10.24 9.40
C ILE A 307 14.78 11.11 9.81
N ASN A 308 15.67 10.55 10.63
CA ASN A 308 16.90 11.23 11.02
C ASN A 308 17.76 11.54 9.78
N VAL A 309 18.26 12.78 9.68
CA VAL A 309 19.07 13.33 8.58
C VAL A 309 20.21 12.39 8.19
N ILE A 310 20.78 11.67 9.16
CA ILE A 310 21.87 10.71 8.97
C ILE A 310 21.52 9.58 7.97
N TYR A 311 20.25 9.22 7.83
CA TYR A 311 19.79 8.15 6.94
C TYR A 311 19.37 8.65 5.56
N VAL A 312 19.18 9.95 5.39
CA VAL A 312 18.65 10.57 4.16
C VAL A 312 19.50 10.22 2.95
N ASP A 313 20.82 10.40 3.02
CA ASP A 313 21.71 10.15 1.88
C ASP A 313 21.73 8.66 1.48
N SER A 314 21.72 7.77 2.48
CA SER A 314 21.66 6.32 2.24
C SER A 314 20.34 5.90 1.61
N LEU A 315 19.24 6.53 2.01
CA LEU A 315 17.91 6.28 1.47
C LEU A 315 17.79 6.81 0.04
N LEU A 316 18.22 8.05 -0.21
CA LEU A 316 18.23 8.65 -1.55
C LEU A 316 19.09 7.85 -2.52
N LEU A 317 20.24 7.31 -2.08
CA LEU A 317 21.06 6.44 -2.90
C LEU A 317 20.32 5.15 -3.32
N ILE A 318 19.58 4.54 -2.39
CA ILE A 318 18.76 3.35 -2.68
C ILE A 318 17.63 3.70 -3.66
N LEU A 319 16.90 4.80 -3.42
CA LEU A 319 15.80 5.24 -4.28
C LEU A 319 16.29 5.62 -5.69
N ASN A 320 17.42 6.31 -5.81
CA ASN A 320 18.05 6.62 -7.09
C ASN A 320 18.48 5.34 -7.85
N ARG A 321 18.95 4.32 -7.14
CA ARG A 321 19.26 3.01 -7.74
C ARG A 321 17.99 2.32 -8.24
N PHE A 322 16.87 2.44 -7.54
CA PHE A 322 15.58 1.90 -7.99
C PHE A 322 15.08 2.62 -9.25
N ILE A 323 15.16 3.94 -9.30
CA ILE A 323 14.75 4.73 -10.47
C ILE A 323 15.61 4.41 -11.71
N ALA A 324 16.89 4.09 -11.52
CA ALA A 324 17.78 3.68 -12.60
C ALA A 324 17.45 2.28 -13.18
N GLN A 325 16.52 1.53 -12.60
CA GLN A 325 16.11 0.23 -13.13
C GLN A 325 15.02 0.39 -14.19
N GLU A 326 15.23 -0.22 -15.36
CA GLU A 326 14.35 -0.07 -16.53
C GLU A 326 12.98 -0.75 -16.36
N SER A 327 12.85 -1.73 -15.46
CA SER A 327 11.64 -2.59 -15.31
C SER A 327 10.75 -2.26 -14.12
N THR A 328 10.64 -0.99 -13.75
CA THR A 328 9.78 -0.54 -12.63
C THR A 328 8.30 -0.57 -13.00
N SER A 329 7.47 -1.14 -12.13
CA SER A 329 6.01 -1.05 -12.22
C SER A 329 5.56 0.40 -12.07
N LEU A 330 4.40 0.78 -12.65
CA LEU A 330 3.88 2.15 -12.53
C LEU A 330 3.73 2.57 -11.06
N ARG A 331 3.19 1.66 -10.25
CA ARG A 331 2.92 1.85 -8.82
C ARG A 331 4.19 2.00 -8.00
N ASP A 332 5.18 1.14 -8.21
CA ASP A 332 6.46 1.23 -7.49
C ASP A 332 7.27 2.45 -7.94
N GLY A 333 7.26 2.79 -9.24
CA GLY A 333 7.95 3.96 -9.78
C GLY A 333 7.41 5.27 -9.20
N LEU A 334 6.08 5.44 -9.19
CA LEU A 334 5.44 6.65 -8.67
C LEU A 334 5.61 6.79 -7.16
N ASN A 335 5.44 5.70 -6.39
CA ASN A 335 5.70 5.73 -4.96
C ASN A 335 7.19 5.93 -4.62
N CYS A 336 8.11 5.44 -5.45
CA CYS A 336 9.55 5.68 -5.28
C CYS A 336 9.89 7.16 -5.49
N VAL A 337 9.37 7.79 -6.55
CA VAL A 337 9.54 9.22 -6.80
C VAL A 337 8.92 10.04 -5.66
N ASN A 338 7.69 9.72 -5.26
CA ASN A 338 7.02 10.41 -4.16
C ASN A 338 7.82 10.29 -2.84
N ALA A 339 8.32 9.10 -2.51
CA ALA A 339 9.16 8.88 -1.34
C ALA A 339 10.46 9.68 -1.40
N ALA A 340 11.15 9.66 -2.55
CA ALA A 340 12.41 10.37 -2.71
C ALA A 340 12.23 11.89 -2.60
N LEU A 341 11.18 12.44 -3.21
CA LEU A 341 10.89 13.88 -3.14
C LEU A 341 10.50 14.32 -1.73
N ASN A 342 9.74 13.51 -0.99
CA ASN A 342 9.39 13.78 0.40
C ASN A 342 10.61 13.71 1.34
N VAL A 343 11.60 12.87 1.01
CA VAL A 343 12.88 12.80 1.73
C VAL A 343 13.79 13.98 1.36
N MET A 344 13.86 14.36 0.08
CA MET A 344 14.64 15.50 -0.41
C MET A 344 14.11 16.84 0.09
N ASN A 345 12.79 17.01 0.21
CA ASN A 345 12.18 18.27 0.64
C ASN A 345 12.12 18.41 2.18
N HIS A 346 12.84 17.56 2.92
CA HIS A 346 12.87 17.62 4.38
C HIS A 346 13.64 18.87 4.87
N PRO A 347 13.04 19.73 5.72
CA PRO A 347 13.62 21.02 6.10
C PRO A 347 14.94 20.94 6.89
N GLY A 348 15.29 19.76 7.44
CA GLY A 348 16.55 19.52 8.14
C GLY A 348 17.68 18.90 7.31
N SER A 349 17.45 18.57 6.03
CA SER A 349 18.47 17.97 5.17
C SER A 349 19.25 19.06 4.42
N THR A 350 20.55 19.21 4.72
CA THR A 350 21.46 20.03 3.91
C THR A 350 21.74 19.39 2.55
N SER A 351 21.57 18.07 2.41
CA SER A 351 21.73 17.31 1.16
C SER A 351 20.58 17.51 0.15
N ALA A 352 19.47 18.11 0.57
CA ALA A 352 18.37 18.56 -0.28
C ALA A 352 18.82 19.53 -1.40
N LEU A 353 19.86 20.32 -1.11
CA LEU A 353 20.43 21.33 -2.01
C LEU A 353 21.49 20.76 -2.96
N GLU A 354 22.06 19.59 -2.66
CA GLU A 354 23.18 19.01 -3.40
C GLU A 354 22.76 17.95 -4.43
N THR A 355 21.58 17.34 -4.26
CA THR A 355 21.13 16.25 -5.14
C THR A 355 20.35 16.78 -6.35
N ASP A 356 20.89 16.58 -7.56
CA ASP A 356 20.23 16.95 -8.81
C ASP A 356 18.87 16.21 -9.01
N PRO A 357 17.74 16.93 -9.09
CA PRO A 357 16.42 16.34 -9.27
C PRO A 357 16.14 15.82 -10.70
N THR A 358 17.02 16.05 -11.68
CA THR A 358 16.78 15.77 -13.11
C THR A 358 16.34 14.33 -13.38
N ARG A 359 16.91 13.35 -12.67
CA ARG A 359 16.49 11.94 -12.80
C ARG A 359 15.04 11.70 -12.40
N PHE A 360 14.56 12.40 -11.36
CA PHE A 360 13.18 12.31 -10.91
C PHE A 360 12.23 12.97 -11.89
N TYR A 361 12.62 14.09 -12.52
CA TYR A 361 11.84 14.70 -13.60
C TYR A 361 11.65 13.74 -14.76
N ASN A 362 12.74 13.16 -15.28
CA ASN A 362 12.68 12.26 -16.45
C ASN A 362 11.88 10.99 -16.13
N HIS A 363 12.06 10.42 -14.95
CA HIS A 363 11.32 9.23 -14.54
C HIS A 363 9.82 9.53 -14.34
N LEU A 364 9.47 10.62 -13.65
CA LEU A 364 8.08 11.04 -13.47
C LEU A 364 7.41 11.36 -14.82
N TYR A 365 8.14 12.00 -15.73
CA TYR A 365 7.66 12.29 -17.08
C TYR A 365 7.39 11.00 -17.86
N SER A 366 8.30 10.02 -17.83
CA SER A 366 8.11 8.69 -18.43
C SER A 366 6.89 7.96 -17.85
N LEU A 367 6.71 7.98 -16.52
CA LEU A 367 5.57 7.35 -15.84
C LEU A 367 4.23 8.00 -16.25
N LEU A 368 4.17 9.34 -16.34
CA LEU A 368 3.01 10.05 -16.89
C LEU A 368 2.77 9.71 -18.38
N GLY A 369 3.84 9.43 -19.11
CA GLY A 369 3.79 8.95 -20.50
C GLY A 369 3.12 7.59 -20.60
N ARG A 370 3.38 6.70 -19.63
CA ARG A 370 2.71 5.40 -19.53
C ARG A 370 1.23 5.56 -19.18
N MET A 371 0.88 6.47 -18.27
CA MET A 371 -0.52 6.76 -17.90
C MET A 371 -1.33 7.36 -19.06
N SER A 372 -0.70 8.19 -19.88
CA SER A 372 -1.30 8.80 -21.08
C SER A 372 -1.32 7.89 -22.31
N GLY A 373 -0.71 6.70 -22.23
CA GLY A 373 -0.63 5.74 -23.35
C GLY A 373 0.36 6.16 -24.44
N VAL A 374 1.32 7.02 -24.12
CA VAL A 374 2.33 7.54 -25.04
C VAL A 374 3.64 6.73 -24.99
N CYS A 375 4.05 6.26 -23.80
CA CYS A 375 5.28 5.48 -23.60
C CYS A 375 4.95 4.05 -23.11
N SER A 376 5.59 3.02 -23.68
CA SER A 376 5.46 1.62 -23.23
C SER A 376 6.73 1.14 -22.48
N PRO A 377 6.64 0.21 -21.50
CA PRO A 377 7.81 -0.34 -20.80
C PRO A 377 8.75 -1.17 -21.69
N CYS A 378 8.33 -1.54 -22.90
CA CYS A 378 9.05 -2.48 -23.75
C CYS A 378 9.15 -1.99 -25.20
N ASP A 379 9.88 -0.91 -25.45
CA ASP A 379 10.36 -0.61 -26.81
C ASP A 379 11.58 -1.48 -27.18
N LYS A 380 11.41 -2.81 -27.00
CA LYS A 380 12.17 -3.88 -27.68
C LYS A 380 11.28 -5.11 -27.97
N ILE A 381 9.99 -4.93 -28.24
CA ILE A 381 9.12 -6.04 -28.68
C ILE A 381 9.24 -6.23 -30.20
N ARG A 382 9.43 -7.49 -30.60
CA ARG A 382 9.72 -8.01 -31.94
C ARG A 382 8.72 -7.55 -33.02
N PRO A 383 9.18 -7.39 -34.28
CA PRO A 383 8.42 -6.77 -35.36
C PRO A 383 7.23 -7.63 -35.81
N ASN A 384 6.07 -7.00 -35.98
CA ASN A 384 4.92 -7.59 -36.64
C ASN A 384 5.04 -7.30 -38.15
N THR A 385 5.48 -8.30 -38.91
CA THR A 385 6.05 -8.17 -40.27
C THR A 385 5.17 -7.44 -41.30
N LYS A 386 3.84 -7.42 -41.14
CA LYS A 386 2.91 -6.71 -42.05
C LYS A 386 2.67 -5.23 -41.67
N LEU A 387 2.82 -4.88 -40.40
CA LEU A 387 2.56 -3.52 -39.92
C LEU A 387 3.86 -2.69 -39.97
N ASP A 388 5.01 -3.34 -39.76
CA ASP A 388 6.31 -2.74 -39.94
C ASP A 388 6.68 -2.49 -41.40
N SER A 389 6.18 -3.27 -42.36
CA SER A 389 6.38 -2.98 -43.79
C SER A 389 5.65 -1.69 -44.20
N LEU A 390 4.46 -1.44 -43.65
CA LEU A 390 3.71 -0.18 -43.78
C LEU A 390 4.42 0.97 -43.05
N SER A 391 4.88 0.75 -41.82
CA SER A 391 5.70 1.72 -41.07
C SER A 391 6.97 2.10 -41.83
N THR A 392 7.71 1.13 -42.36
CA THR A 392 8.97 1.35 -43.11
C THR A 392 8.74 2.08 -44.43
N ALA A 393 7.61 1.84 -45.11
CA ALA A 393 7.23 2.55 -46.33
C ALA A 393 6.93 4.04 -46.06
N TYR A 394 6.32 4.35 -44.92
CA TYR A 394 5.98 5.73 -44.53
C TYR A 394 7.09 6.45 -43.73
N ALA A 395 7.95 5.71 -43.01
CA ALA A 395 9.00 6.25 -42.13
C ALA A 395 10.07 7.05 -42.87
N ARG A 396 10.21 6.86 -44.18
CA ARG A 396 11.10 7.64 -45.04
C ARG A 396 10.56 9.04 -45.35
N SER A 397 9.31 9.32 -45.03
CA SER A 397 8.66 10.61 -45.27
C SER A 397 8.31 11.29 -43.94
N SER A 398 8.75 12.53 -43.73
CA SER A 398 8.35 13.35 -42.57
C SER A 398 6.98 14.00 -42.77
N THR A 399 6.03 13.24 -43.33
CA THR A 399 4.68 13.73 -43.62
C THR A 399 3.76 13.56 -42.40
N PRO A 400 2.77 14.44 -42.19
CA PRO A 400 1.77 14.27 -41.14
C PRO A 400 1.05 12.91 -41.20
N ALA A 401 0.86 12.36 -42.42
CA ALA A 401 0.30 11.03 -42.63
C ALA A 401 1.20 9.91 -42.08
N ALA A 402 2.52 10.01 -42.27
CA ALA A 402 3.48 9.06 -41.71
C ALA A 402 3.47 9.07 -40.17
N PHE A 403 3.41 10.26 -39.56
CA PHE A 403 3.29 10.41 -38.11
C PHE A 403 1.96 9.85 -37.58
N ALA A 404 0.85 10.09 -38.25
CA ALA A 404 -0.45 9.54 -37.88
C ALA A 404 -0.50 8.01 -37.96
N VAL A 405 0.11 7.42 -39.00
CA VAL A 405 0.25 5.97 -39.16
C VAL A 405 1.12 5.37 -38.04
N ALA A 406 2.27 5.99 -37.73
CA ALA A 406 3.12 5.55 -36.63
C ALA A 406 2.41 5.63 -35.27
N GLN A 407 1.70 6.72 -34.99
CA GLN A 407 0.89 6.88 -33.77
C GLN A 407 -0.25 5.87 -33.69
N TYR A 408 -0.94 5.59 -34.80
CA TYR A 408 -2.03 4.61 -34.86
C TYR A 408 -1.54 3.19 -34.61
N ILE A 409 -0.40 2.81 -35.20
CA ILE A 409 0.26 1.51 -34.99
C ILE A 409 0.65 1.34 -33.53
N HIS A 410 1.27 2.37 -32.95
CA HIS A 410 1.64 2.39 -31.53
C HIS A 410 0.40 2.22 -30.62
N LYS A 411 -0.63 3.05 -30.85
CA LYS A 411 -1.88 3.00 -30.08
C LYS A 411 -2.59 1.66 -30.20
N ASN A 412 -2.62 1.03 -31.38
CA ASN A 412 -3.21 -0.30 -31.56
C ASN A 412 -2.41 -1.41 -30.87
N THR A 413 -1.09 -1.29 -30.81
CA THR A 413 -0.24 -2.23 -30.06
C THR A 413 -0.54 -2.16 -28.57
N ILE A 414 -0.81 -0.94 -28.07
CA ILE A 414 -1.20 -0.65 -26.68
C ILE A 414 -2.62 -1.14 -26.37
N THR A 415 -3.56 -1.04 -27.30
CA THR A 415 -5.02 -1.22 -27.04
C THR A 415 -5.61 -2.58 -27.43
N LYS A 416 -4.86 -3.52 -28.01
CA LYS A 416 -5.40 -4.85 -28.42
C LYS A 416 -6.03 -5.63 -27.25
N PRO A 417 -7.33 -5.97 -27.27
CA PRO A 417 -7.95 -6.85 -26.27
C PRO A 417 -7.54 -8.33 -26.45
N ILE A 418 -7.60 -9.12 -25.37
CA ILE A 418 -7.18 -10.54 -25.27
C ILE A 418 -8.18 -11.49 -25.99
N SER A 419 -8.69 -11.14 -27.17
CA SER A 419 -9.62 -12.00 -27.91
C SER A 419 -9.15 -12.23 -29.34
N SER A 420 -8.08 -12.99 -29.49
CA SER A 420 -7.89 -13.85 -30.66
C SER A 420 -7.16 -15.09 -30.19
N VAL A 421 -7.91 -16.20 -30.12
CA VAL A 421 -7.41 -17.56 -29.98
C VAL A 421 -6.22 -17.76 -30.92
N PRO A 422 -5.06 -18.24 -30.47
CA PRO A 422 -4.00 -18.65 -31.38
C PRO A 422 -4.39 -20.00 -31.99
N ASP A 423 -4.73 -20.00 -33.27
CA ASP A 423 -4.78 -21.21 -34.10
C ASP A 423 -3.33 -21.71 -34.32
N SER A 424 -2.74 -22.32 -33.29
CA SER A 424 -1.55 -23.17 -33.40
C SER A 424 -1.33 -23.94 -32.09
N PRO A 425 -1.30 -25.29 -32.10
CA PRO A 425 -1.36 -26.08 -30.87
C PRO A 425 -0.01 -26.30 -30.15
N ASN A 426 1.04 -25.49 -30.40
CA ASN A 426 2.36 -25.69 -29.78
C ASN A 426 3.05 -24.39 -29.33
N CYS A 427 2.40 -23.57 -28.51
CA CYS A 427 3.09 -22.56 -27.69
C CYS A 427 2.49 -22.52 -26.30
N THR A 428 3.36 -22.66 -25.29
CA THR A 428 3.04 -22.42 -23.89
C THR A 428 2.56 -20.97 -23.68
N PRO A 429 1.73 -20.67 -22.67
CA PRO A 429 1.29 -19.32 -22.42
C PRO A 429 2.48 -18.45 -21.98
N ASP A 430 2.91 -17.53 -22.85
CA ASP A 430 3.96 -16.55 -22.54
C ASP A 430 3.45 -15.53 -21.50
N ASP A 431 3.74 -15.79 -20.23
CA ASP A 431 3.50 -14.89 -19.08
C ASP A 431 4.29 -13.55 -19.13
N GLU A 432 5.17 -13.35 -20.13
CA GLU A 432 5.99 -12.14 -20.26
C GLU A 432 5.28 -10.95 -20.93
N TYR A 433 4.26 -11.17 -21.77
CA TYR A 433 3.59 -10.09 -22.50
C TYR A 433 2.55 -9.31 -21.68
N SER A 434 2.08 -9.87 -20.57
CA SER A 434 1.04 -9.27 -19.72
C SER A 434 1.58 -8.26 -18.70
N LYS A 435 2.91 -8.21 -18.46
CA LYS A 435 3.53 -7.36 -17.43
C LYS A 435 3.68 -5.88 -17.81
N GLY A 436 3.47 -5.53 -19.07
CA GLY A 436 3.74 -4.18 -19.59
C GLY A 436 2.53 -3.27 -19.79
N ARG A 437 1.30 -3.80 -19.67
CA ARG A 437 0.08 -2.98 -19.88
C ARG A 437 -0.38 -2.39 -18.57
N VAL A 438 -0.38 -1.06 -18.50
CA VAL A 438 -0.96 -0.32 -17.39
C VAL A 438 -2.48 -0.55 -17.39
N VAL A 439 -3.01 -1.12 -16.31
CA VAL A 439 -4.45 -1.23 -16.11
C VAL A 439 -4.98 0.18 -15.81
N LEU A 440 -6.04 0.62 -16.50
CA LEU A 440 -6.63 1.95 -16.31
C LEU A 440 -6.93 2.26 -14.84
N LYS A 441 -7.43 1.26 -14.12
CA LYS A 441 -7.69 1.32 -12.69
C LYS A 441 -6.43 1.64 -11.87
N ASP A 442 -5.27 1.08 -12.23
CA ASP A 442 -4.01 1.34 -11.53
C ASP A 442 -3.54 2.79 -11.73
N SER A 443 -3.78 3.36 -12.93
CA SER A 443 -3.52 4.78 -13.21
C SER A 443 -4.42 5.70 -12.38
N GLU A 444 -5.71 5.37 -12.26
CA GLU A 444 -6.68 6.15 -11.48
C GLU A 444 -6.34 6.11 -9.98
N GLU A 445 -5.96 4.95 -9.44
CA GLU A 445 -5.54 4.83 -8.03
C GLU A 445 -4.24 5.60 -7.74
N MET A 446 -3.33 5.74 -8.72
CA MET A 446 -2.04 6.39 -8.53
C MET A 446 -2.02 7.88 -8.94
N THR A 447 -3.15 8.41 -9.42
CA THR A 447 -3.26 9.81 -9.86
C THR A 447 -2.91 10.78 -8.72
N ASP A 448 -3.38 10.54 -7.50
CA ASP A 448 -3.16 11.46 -6.37
C ASP A 448 -1.67 11.56 -5.99
N VAL A 449 -0.97 10.43 -6.01
CA VAL A 449 0.48 10.34 -5.77
C VAL A 449 1.27 11.03 -6.90
N MET A 450 0.84 10.84 -8.15
CA MET A 450 1.42 11.49 -9.32
C MET A 450 1.31 13.03 -9.21
N LEU A 451 0.12 13.54 -8.89
CA LEU A 451 -0.12 14.98 -8.76
C LEU A 451 0.63 15.58 -7.56
N SER A 452 0.70 14.86 -6.44
CA SER A 452 1.51 15.26 -5.27
C SER A 452 3.00 15.36 -5.63
N SER A 453 3.52 14.40 -6.40
CA SER A 453 4.90 14.41 -6.90
C SER A 453 5.16 15.59 -7.84
N LEU A 454 4.21 15.93 -8.72
CA LEU A 454 4.29 17.13 -9.57
C LEU A 454 4.32 18.42 -8.76
N ASN A 455 3.50 18.53 -7.71
CA ASN A 455 3.51 19.69 -6.81
C ASN A 455 4.87 19.90 -6.15
N MET A 456 5.51 18.81 -5.72
CA MET A 456 6.84 18.86 -5.11
C MET A 456 7.95 19.24 -6.09
N LEU A 457 7.85 18.82 -7.36
CA LEU A 457 8.86 19.10 -8.38
C LEU A 457 8.67 20.47 -9.04
N LEU A 458 7.47 20.79 -9.50
CA LEU A 458 7.22 21.99 -10.31
C LEU A 458 6.89 23.21 -9.46
N ILE A 459 6.04 23.06 -8.43
CA ILE A 459 5.47 24.20 -7.71
C ILE A 459 6.34 24.64 -6.54
N ARG A 460 6.79 23.69 -5.72
CA ARG A 460 7.72 24.01 -4.61
C ARG A 460 9.06 24.56 -5.11
N ARG A 461 9.53 24.09 -6.27
CA ARG A 461 10.80 24.52 -6.91
C ARG A 461 10.57 25.44 -8.12
N ARG A 462 9.46 26.18 -8.16
CA ARG A 462 9.06 27.00 -9.32
C ARG A 462 10.11 27.98 -9.86
N ARG A 463 11.12 28.35 -9.05
CA ARG A 463 12.23 29.24 -9.46
C ARG A 463 13.37 28.50 -10.16
N ASP A 464 13.48 27.20 -9.95
CA ASP A 464 14.59 26.36 -10.42
C ASP A 464 14.20 25.51 -11.64
N VAL A 465 12.91 25.48 -12.00
CA VAL A 465 12.39 24.66 -13.10
C VAL A 465 12.41 25.45 -14.41
N SER A 466 12.98 24.84 -15.46
CA SER A 466 12.97 25.42 -16.81
C SER A 466 11.56 25.46 -17.40
N SER A 467 11.24 26.50 -18.18
CA SER A 467 9.93 26.62 -18.83
C SER A 467 9.61 25.42 -19.72
N ASN A 468 10.62 24.88 -20.43
CA ASN A 468 10.45 23.69 -21.26
C ASN A 468 9.97 22.47 -20.47
N ARG A 469 10.51 22.22 -19.26
CA ARG A 469 10.01 21.13 -18.40
C ARG A 469 8.54 21.34 -18.07
N VAL A 470 8.14 22.55 -17.68
CA VAL A 470 6.74 22.85 -17.36
C VAL A 470 5.83 22.61 -18.56
N LEU A 471 6.20 23.11 -19.75
CA LEU A 471 5.42 22.91 -20.98
C LEU A 471 5.25 21.42 -21.31
N ALA A 472 6.33 20.64 -21.19
CA ALA A 472 6.30 19.20 -21.41
C ALA A 472 5.32 18.50 -20.47
N PHE A 473 5.41 18.78 -19.17
CA PHE A 473 4.51 18.22 -18.17
C PHE A 473 3.06 18.63 -18.40
N VAL A 474 2.79 19.92 -18.68
CA VAL A 474 1.42 20.41 -18.95
C VAL A 474 0.82 19.69 -20.16
N LYS A 475 1.58 19.56 -21.25
CA LYS A 475 1.12 18.86 -22.46
C LYS A 475 0.82 17.39 -22.19
N ARG A 476 1.70 16.67 -21.51
CA ARG A 476 1.52 15.24 -21.22
C ARG A 476 0.43 15.00 -20.16
N LEU A 477 0.25 15.94 -19.23
CA LEU A 477 -0.84 15.93 -18.23
C LEU A 477 -2.20 16.09 -18.91
N ALA A 478 -2.31 16.95 -19.93
CA ALA A 478 -3.51 17.07 -20.76
C ALA A 478 -3.83 15.76 -21.50
N GLY A 479 -2.79 15.08 -22.01
CA GLY A 479 -2.92 13.73 -22.59
C GLY A 479 -3.40 12.69 -21.57
N ALA A 480 -2.89 12.74 -20.34
CA ALA A 480 -3.33 11.86 -19.26
C ALA A 480 -4.79 12.10 -18.86
N ALA A 481 -5.25 13.36 -18.86
CA ALA A 481 -6.64 13.71 -18.58
C ALA A 481 -7.63 13.05 -19.56
N LEU A 482 -7.25 12.87 -20.83
CA LEU A 482 -8.05 12.16 -21.84
C LEU A 482 -8.06 10.63 -21.65
N ALA A 483 -7.02 10.08 -21.03
CA ALA A 483 -6.87 8.64 -20.87
C ALA A 483 -7.67 8.07 -19.69
N MET A 484 -8.04 8.92 -18.70
CA MET A 484 -8.78 8.48 -17.51
C MET A 484 -10.24 8.17 -17.82
N SER A 485 -10.81 7.18 -17.14
CA SER A 485 -12.23 6.81 -17.27
C SER A 485 -13.09 7.52 -16.21
N GLU A 486 -12.57 7.73 -15.02
CA GLU A 486 -13.28 8.37 -13.91
C GLU A 486 -13.32 9.91 -14.05
N PRO A 487 -14.51 10.54 -14.06
CA PRO A 487 -14.62 12.00 -14.18
C PRO A 487 -13.98 12.79 -13.03
N SER A 488 -13.95 12.23 -11.82
CA SER A 488 -13.31 12.85 -10.65
C SER A 488 -11.79 12.96 -10.84
N CYS A 489 -11.14 11.89 -11.31
CA CYS A 489 -9.71 11.87 -11.67
C CYS A 489 -9.38 12.88 -12.77
N THR A 490 -10.14 12.87 -13.88
CA THR A 490 -9.97 13.84 -14.95
C THR A 490 -10.13 15.27 -14.43
N GLY A 491 -11.11 15.50 -13.56
CA GLY A 491 -11.33 16.78 -12.88
C GLY A 491 -10.12 17.23 -12.06
N THR A 492 -9.58 16.38 -11.19
CA THR A 492 -8.40 16.70 -10.37
C THR A 492 -7.17 17.00 -11.23
N ILE A 493 -6.96 16.24 -12.32
CA ILE A 493 -5.89 16.50 -13.29
C ILE A 493 -6.08 17.88 -13.96
N LEU A 494 -7.32 18.24 -14.32
CA LEU A 494 -7.61 19.55 -14.91
C LEU A 494 -7.44 20.71 -13.92
N VAL A 495 -7.82 20.54 -12.66
CA VAL A 495 -7.55 21.53 -11.60
C VAL A 495 -6.05 21.76 -11.49
N GLN A 496 -5.26 20.69 -11.46
CA GLN A 496 -3.80 20.78 -11.43
C GLN A 496 -3.23 21.48 -12.69
N LEU A 497 -3.76 21.14 -13.86
CA LEU A 497 -3.36 21.76 -15.12
C LEU A 497 -3.62 23.28 -15.08
N ILE A 498 -4.82 23.70 -14.66
CA ILE A 498 -5.16 25.12 -14.54
C ILE A 498 -4.25 25.82 -13.51
N HIS A 499 -3.91 25.15 -12.41
CA HIS A 499 -2.97 25.68 -11.43
C HIS A 499 -1.60 25.95 -12.07
N LEU A 500 -1.07 25.01 -12.85
CA LEU A 500 0.19 25.18 -13.59
C LEU A 500 0.11 26.32 -14.60
N LEU A 501 -0.97 26.43 -15.37
CA LEU A 501 -1.19 27.53 -16.32
C LEU A 501 -1.12 28.89 -15.61
N ARG A 502 -1.82 29.04 -14.48
CA ARG A 502 -1.82 30.28 -13.70
C ARG A 502 -0.45 30.61 -13.08
N LEU A 503 0.32 29.61 -12.71
CA LEU A 503 1.64 29.79 -12.10
C LEU A 503 2.75 30.09 -13.12
N PHE A 504 2.63 29.58 -14.35
CA PHE A 504 3.65 29.67 -15.38
C PHE A 504 3.08 30.32 -16.65
N PRO A 505 3.13 31.65 -16.78
CA PRO A 505 2.51 32.35 -17.91
C PRO A 505 3.03 31.93 -19.30
N ARG A 506 4.29 31.47 -19.39
CA ARG A 506 4.87 30.91 -20.63
C ARG A 506 4.12 29.71 -21.19
N CYS A 507 3.20 29.11 -20.43
CA CYS A 507 2.28 28.10 -20.95
C CYS A 507 1.31 28.63 -22.02
N GLU A 508 1.22 29.95 -22.24
CA GLU A 508 0.47 30.57 -23.35
C GLU A 508 0.83 29.97 -24.72
N VAL A 509 2.11 29.63 -24.93
CA VAL A 509 2.61 29.04 -26.18
C VAL A 509 1.86 27.76 -26.56
N LEU A 510 1.37 27.01 -25.58
CA LEU A 510 0.61 25.77 -25.85
C LEU A 510 -0.82 26.02 -26.37
N PHE A 511 -1.28 27.27 -26.42
CA PHE A 511 -2.56 27.65 -27.01
C PHE A 511 -2.42 28.14 -28.45
N ASP A 512 -1.18 28.37 -28.91
CA ASP A 512 -0.89 28.77 -30.27
C ASP A 512 -0.80 27.54 -31.20
N SER A 513 -1.17 27.76 -32.47
CA SER A 513 -1.09 26.72 -33.51
C SER A 513 0.22 26.79 -34.31
N GLU A 514 1.02 27.83 -34.09
CA GLU A 514 2.31 28.02 -34.76
C GLU A 514 3.40 27.26 -34.00
N THR A 515 4.14 26.41 -34.70
CA THR A 515 5.28 25.71 -34.10
C THR A 515 6.44 26.69 -33.93
N GLU A 516 6.94 26.85 -32.71
CA GLU A 516 8.20 27.56 -32.48
C GLU A 516 9.35 26.92 -33.28
N VAL A 517 10.36 27.74 -33.62
CA VAL A 517 11.52 27.33 -34.44
C VAL A 517 12.30 26.20 -33.73
N GLY A 518 12.17 24.95 -34.21
CA GLY A 518 12.86 23.82 -33.58
C GLY A 518 12.41 22.41 -33.98
N GLY A 519 11.30 22.27 -34.72
CA GLY A 519 10.79 20.98 -35.20
C GLY A 519 9.51 20.51 -34.47
N ALA A 520 8.99 19.35 -34.86
CA ALA A 520 7.72 18.82 -34.33
C ALA A 520 7.86 18.25 -32.90
N TYR A 521 6.80 18.38 -32.09
CA TYR A 521 6.70 17.78 -30.77
C TYR A 521 6.91 16.26 -30.82
N ARG A 522 7.72 15.73 -29.90
CA ARG A 522 8.09 14.32 -29.82
C ARG A 522 7.48 13.67 -28.58
N PRO A 523 6.28 13.08 -28.68
CA PRO A 523 5.58 12.52 -27.52
C PRO A 523 6.32 11.33 -26.88
N ASN A 524 7.04 10.53 -27.67
CA ASN A 524 7.72 9.30 -27.24
C ASN A 524 9.04 9.55 -26.48
N VAL A 525 9.51 10.79 -26.37
CA VAL A 525 10.76 11.12 -25.70
C VAL A 525 10.51 11.25 -24.20
N ASP A 526 11.26 10.51 -23.39
CA ASP A 526 11.14 10.48 -21.93
C ASP A 526 11.92 11.60 -21.21
N ASP A 527 12.68 12.38 -21.96
CA ASP A 527 13.30 13.61 -21.47
C ASP A 527 12.37 14.82 -21.76
N PRO A 528 11.84 15.49 -20.72
CA PRO A 528 10.99 16.66 -20.90
C PRO A 528 11.69 17.83 -21.59
N GLU A 529 13.02 17.94 -21.54
CA GLU A 529 13.76 19.02 -22.21
C GLU A 529 13.99 18.75 -23.70
N ALA A 530 14.02 17.47 -24.12
CA ALA A 530 14.25 17.07 -25.50
C ALA A 530 12.97 16.82 -26.32
N CYS A 531 11.79 16.90 -25.70
CA CYS A 531 10.52 16.57 -26.36
C CYS A 531 9.92 17.69 -27.24
N LEU A 532 10.51 18.90 -27.25
CA LEU A 532 10.06 20.08 -28.00
C LEU A 532 8.58 20.45 -27.71
N PRO A 533 8.22 20.71 -26.45
CA PRO A 533 6.82 20.88 -26.05
C PRO A 533 6.19 22.19 -26.53
N ALA A 534 7.00 23.23 -26.78
CA ALA A 534 6.54 24.50 -27.33
C ALA A 534 5.93 24.37 -28.74
N SER A 535 6.30 23.32 -29.49
CA SER A 535 5.72 23.01 -30.79
C SER A 535 4.39 22.24 -30.72
N ALA A 536 3.80 22.07 -29.53
CA ALA A 536 2.55 21.35 -29.31
C ALA A 536 1.43 22.28 -28.87
N CYS A 537 0.21 22.01 -29.32
CA CYS A 537 -0.99 22.71 -28.88
C CYS A 537 -1.84 21.85 -27.92
N LEU A 538 -2.57 22.46 -26.98
CA LEU A 538 -3.47 21.82 -26.01
C LEU A 538 -4.85 21.49 -26.61
N TRP A 539 -4.86 20.78 -27.74
CA TRP A 539 -6.09 20.35 -28.41
C TRP A 539 -6.94 19.41 -27.53
N GLU A 540 -6.34 18.74 -26.53
CA GLU A 540 -7.04 17.85 -25.59
C GLU A 540 -8.17 18.58 -24.83
N LEU A 541 -7.95 19.85 -24.49
CA LEU A 541 -8.93 20.66 -23.77
C LEU A 541 -10.21 20.87 -24.59
N VAL A 542 -10.09 20.97 -25.92
CA VAL A 542 -11.24 21.12 -26.84
C VAL A 542 -12.07 19.83 -26.89
N VAL A 543 -11.42 18.67 -26.74
CA VAL A 543 -12.11 17.38 -26.64
C VAL A 543 -12.79 17.24 -25.28
N LEU A 544 -12.10 17.62 -24.19
CA LEU A 544 -12.62 17.58 -22.82
C LEU A 544 -13.79 18.56 -22.58
N GLU A 545 -13.86 19.67 -23.33
CA GLU A 545 -15.03 20.56 -23.34
C GLU A 545 -16.32 19.83 -23.76
N ARG A 546 -16.20 18.75 -24.53
CA ARG A 546 -17.35 17.92 -24.98
C ARG A 546 -17.60 16.70 -24.11
N HIS A 547 -16.91 16.58 -22.97
CA HIS A 547 -17.04 15.44 -22.06
C HIS A 547 -18.46 15.32 -21.46
N PRO A 548 -18.97 14.10 -21.20
CA PRO A 548 -20.31 13.90 -20.64
C PRO A 548 -20.49 14.53 -19.27
N SER A 549 -19.49 14.43 -18.39
CA SER A 549 -19.53 15.06 -17.06
C SER A 549 -19.46 16.59 -17.17
N LEU A 550 -20.36 17.28 -16.47
CA LEU A 550 -20.41 18.74 -16.37
C LEU A 550 -19.14 19.29 -15.69
N VAL A 551 -18.65 18.59 -14.65
CA VAL A 551 -17.44 18.96 -13.90
C VAL A 551 -16.24 19.12 -14.84
N VAL A 552 -15.99 18.09 -15.65
CA VAL A 552 -14.87 18.06 -16.60
C VAL A 552 -15.03 19.13 -17.67
N ARG A 553 -16.25 19.34 -18.17
CA ARG A 553 -16.55 20.35 -19.19
C ARG A 553 -16.26 21.76 -18.71
N GLU A 554 -16.75 22.13 -17.53
CA GLU A 554 -16.56 23.47 -16.99
C GLU A 554 -15.09 23.73 -16.60
N LEU A 555 -14.37 22.71 -16.10
CA LEU A 555 -12.91 22.80 -15.90
C LEU A 555 -12.15 23.00 -17.22
N ALA A 556 -12.51 22.26 -18.27
CA ALA A 556 -11.89 22.43 -19.59
C ALA A 556 -12.16 23.82 -20.17
N LYS A 557 -13.39 24.34 -20.02
CA LYS A 557 -13.73 25.72 -20.39
C LYS A 557 -12.95 26.76 -19.58
N ALA A 558 -12.73 26.53 -18.29
CA ALA A 558 -11.92 27.41 -17.46
C ALA A 558 -10.48 27.49 -17.95
N ALA A 559 -9.88 26.36 -18.34
CA ALA A 559 -8.55 26.32 -18.93
C ALA A 559 -8.49 27.04 -20.29
N LEU A 560 -9.48 26.82 -21.17
CA LEU A 560 -9.59 27.51 -22.46
C LEU A 560 -9.83 29.02 -22.30
N HIS A 561 -10.61 29.43 -21.30
CA HIS A 561 -10.84 30.83 -20.97
C HIS A 561 -9.54 31.51 -20.55
N TRP A 562 -8.73 30.84 -19.72
CA TRP A 562 -7.40 31.34 -19.35
C TRP A 562 -6.54 31.61 -20.59
N GLY A 563 -6.48 30.67 -21.54
CA GLY A 563 -5.75 30.83 -22.81
C GLY A 563 -6.23 32.04 -23.64
N ARG A 564 -7.54 32.27 -23.71
CA ARG A 564 -8.10 33.46 -24.40
C ARG A 564 -7.75 34.75 -23.67
N THR A 565 -7.79 34.74 -22.33
CA THR A 565 -7.50 35.94 -21.54
C THR A 565 -6.04 36.34 -21.63
N ILE A 566 -5.10 35.39 -21.62
CA ILE A 566 -3.68 35.70 -21.70
C ILE A 566 -3.30 36.28 -23.07
N HIS A 567 -3.85 35.73 -24.16
CA HIS A 567 -3.64 36.27 -25.50
C HIS A 567 -4.27 37.67 -25.67
N THR A 568 -5.41 37.95 -25.03
CA THR A 568 -6.14 39.21 -25.23
C THR A 568 -5.65 40.33 -24.31
N TYR A 569 -5.32 40.02 -23.05
CA TYR A 569 -5.06 41.00 -22.00
C TYR A 569 -3.68 40.86 -21.36
N GLY A 570 -2.89 39.86 -21.79
CA GLY A 570 -1.58 39.56 -21.24
C GLY A 570 -1.63 38.73 -19.94
N PRO A 571 -0.45 38.35 -19.43
CA PRO A 571 -0.30 37.38 -18.33
C PRO A 571 -0.81 37.91 -16.98
N THR A 572 -0.69 39.21 -16.74
CA THR A 572 -1.10 39.83 -15.47
C THR A 572 -2.61 39.78 -15.26
N GLU A 573 -3.38 40.08 -16.31
CA GLU A 573 -4.84 40.02 -16.28
C GLU A 573 -5.36 38.57 -16.23
N ALA A 574 -4.71 37.64 -16.93
CA ALA A 574 -5.06 36.22 -16.90
C ALA A 574 -4.85 35.57 -15.53
N ALA A 575 -3.92 36.09 -14.71
CA ALA A 575 -3.71 35.64 -13.33
C ALA A 575 -4.78 36.18 -12.35
N ILE A 576 -5.35 37.36 -12.63
CA ILE A 576 -6.30 38.05 -11.74
C ILE A 576 -7.75 37.66 -12.05
N ARG A 577 -8.10 37.46 -13.33
CA ARG A 577 -9.47 37.18 -13.75
C ARG A 577 -9.96 35.83 -13.25
N ARG A 578 -11.04 35.87 -12.46
CA ARG A 578 -11.71 34.68 -11.95
C ARG A 578 -12.65 34.12 -13.01
N TYR A 579 -12.52 32.82 -13.28
CA TYR A 579 -13.52 32.07 -14.03
C TYR A 579 -14.64 31.67 -13.07
N ASN A 580 -15.89 31.95 -13.44
CA ASN A 580 -17.05 31.59 -12.63
C ASN A 580 -17.37 30.10 -12.85
N PHE A 581 -17.21 29.31 -11.80
CA PHE A 581 -17.49 27.87 -11.81
C PHE A 581 -18.99 27.63 -11.71
N ASN A 582 -19.59 27.08 -12.76
CA ASN A 582 -21.00 26.68 -12.76
C ASN A 582 -21.14 25.19 -12.40
N ILE A 583 -20.51 24.76 -11.31
CA ILE A 583 -20.49 23.36 -10.86
C ILE A 583 -20.78 23.31 -9.36
N GLY A 584 -21.86 22.63 -8.96
CA GLY A 584 -22.15 22.35 -7.55
C GLY A 584 -22.73 23.54 -6.77
N PRO A 585 -22.68 23.51 -5.42
CA PRO A 585 -23.19 24.59 -4.57
C PRO A 585 -22.44 25.91 -4.82
N ARG A 586 -23.12 27.05 -4.60
CA ARG A 586 -22.72 28.41 -5.02
C ARG A 586 -21.35 28.91 -4.50
N ASP A 587 -20.72 28.19 -3.57
CA ASP A 587 -19.48 28.58 -2.89
C ASP A 587 -18.22 27.85 -3.41
N LEU A 588 -18.35 26.93 -4.37
CA LEU A 588 -17.19 26.22 -4.91
C LEU A 588 -16.38 27.13 -5.86
N THR A 589 -15.20 27.57 -5.41
CA THR A 589 -14.27 28.34 -6.23
C THR A 589 -13.10 27.47 -6.71
N LEU A 590 -12.54 27.80 -7.88
CA LEU A 590 -11.32 27.15 -8.36
C LEU A 590 -10.15 27.30 -7.40
N ASP A 591 -10.06 28.47 -6.75
CA ASP A 591 -8.99 28.77 -5.82
C ASP A 591 -9.07 27.85 -4.58
N HIS A 592 -10.29 27.49 -4.15
CA HIS A 592 -10.50 26.47 -3.13
C HIS A 592 -10.01 25.09 -3.59
N LEU A 593 -10.41 24.64 -4.78
CA LEU A 593 -9.99 23.34 -5.34
C LEU A 593 -8.47 23.23 -5.51
N ILE A 594 -7.80 24.32 -5.87
CA ILE A 594 -6.33 24.38 -6.03
C ILE A 594 -5.60 24.28 -4.68
N GLN A 595 -6.20 24.78 -3.59
CA GLN A 595 -5.59 24.75 -2.25
C GLN A 595 -5.68 23.38 -1.57
N LEU A 596 -6.61 22.51 -2.01
CA LEU A 596 -6.79 21.19 -1.45
C LEU A 596 -5.68 20.22 -1.87
N SER A 597 -5.49 19.15 -1.09
CA SER A 597 -4.64 18.05 -1.53
C SER A 597 -5.27 17.35 -2.76
N PRO A 598 -4.49 16.72 -3.65
CA PRO A 598 -5.05 16.02 -4.81
C PRO A 598 -6.13 15.00 -4.43
N ALA A 599 -5.93 14.27 -3.32
CA ALA A 599 -6.89 13.29 -2.83
C ALA A 599 -8.18 13.95 -2.32
N ASP A 600 -8.09 15.03 -1.54
CA ASP A 600 -9.27 15.75 -1.03
C ASP A 600 -10.04 16.42 -2.18
N CYS A 601 -9.33 16.98 -3.16
CA CYS A 601 -9.90 17.54 -4.37
C CYS A 601 -10.66 16.47 -5.17
N ARG A 602 -10.07 15.28 -5.34
CA ARG A 602 -10.74 14.15 -6.00
C ARG A 602 -12.01 13.73 -5.27
N LEU A 603 -11.97 13.60 -3.94
CA LEU A 603 -13.14 13.25 -3.13
C LEU A 603 -14.27 14.28 -3.28
N GLN A 604 -13.93 15.57 -3.21
CA GLN A 604 -14.92 16.64 -3.37
C GLN A 604 -15.51 16.69 -4.80
N LEU A 605 -14.69 16.43 -5.83
CA LEU A 605 -15.20 16.33 -7.20
C LEU A 605 -16.04 15.06 -7.42
N ALA A 606 -15.72 13.96 -6.73
CA ALA A 606 -16.50 12.73 -6.77
C ALA A 606 -17.89 12.93 -6.16
N THR A 607 -18.01 13.57 -5.00
CA THR A 607 -19.31 13.87 -4.37
C THR A 607 -20.18 14.75 -5.28
N ILE A 608 -19.59 15.76 -5.92
CA ILE A 608 -20.31 16.62 -6.86
C ILE A 608 -20.78 15.84 -8.10
N CYS A 609 -19.95 14.94 -8.63
CA CYS A 609 -20.32 14.08 -9.76
C CYS A 609 -21.48 13.14 -9.39
N GLU A 610 -21.47 12.58 -8.17
CA GLU A 610 -22.53 11.73 -7.65
C GLU A 610 -23.84 12.49 -7.47
N GLU A 611 -23.81 13.67 -6.84
CA GLU A 611 -24.98 14.54 -6.67
C GLU A 611 -25.62 14.91 -8.01
N GLN A 612 -24.80 15.23 -9.02
CA GLN A 612 -25.27 15.55 -10.38
C GLN A 612 -25.80 14.35 -11.15
N SER A 613 -25.40 13.13 -10.77
CA SER A 613 -25.94 11.88 -11.32
C SER A 613 -27.23 11.42 -10.63
N ALA A 614 -27.46 11.86 -9.38
CA ALA A 614 -28.59 11.49 -8.55
C ALA A 614 -29.85 12.34 -8.79
N GLU A 615 -29.72 13.53 -9.40
CA GLU A 615 -30.88 14.24 -9.92
C GLU A 615 -31.57 13.38 -11.00
N PRO A 616 -32.87 13.05 -10.86
CA PRO A 616 -33.57 12.33 -11.90
C PRO A 616 -33.56 13.21 -13.13
N VAL A 617 -32.82 12.78 -14.15
CA VAL A 617 -32.92 13.32 -15.49
C VAL A 617 -34.41 13.34 -15.81
N ARG A 618 -35.02 14.53 -15.83
CA ARG A 618 -36.31 14.70 -16.49
C ARG A 618 -36.08 14.24 -17.91
N VAL A 619 -36.56 13.04 -18.22
CA VAL A 619 -36.68 12.56 -19.58
C VAL A 619 -37.77 13.41 -20.23
N THR A 620 -37.44 14.66 -20.56
CA THR A 620 -37.97 15.22 -21.79
C THR A 620 -37.50 14.27 -22.88
N PRO A 621 -38.38 13.73 -23.72
CA PRO A 621 -37.97 12.87 -24.81
C PRO A 621 -37.05 13.69 -25.70
N THR A 622 -35.74 13.55 -25.48
CA THR A 622 -34.75 13.97 -26.45
C THR A 622 -34.97 13.01 -27.61
N THR A 623 -35.73 13.48 -28.60
CA THR A 623 -35.67 12.94 -29.95
C THR A 623 -34.21 12.61 -30.21
N LYS A 624 -33.89 11.33 -30.42
CA LYS A 624 -32.55 10.88 -30.77
C LYS A 624 -32.10 11.67 -32.00
N LYS A 625 -31.49 12.84 -31.81
CA LYS A 625 -30.69 13.48 -32.83
C LYS A 625 -29.42 12.66 -32.88
N ARG A 626 -29.49 11.56 -33.66
CA ARG A 626 -28.32 11.04 -34.34
C ARG A 626 -27.67 12.26 -34.99
N PHE A 627 -26.48 12.64 -34.52
CA PHE A 627 -25.66 13.58 -35.27
C PHE A 627 -25.28 12.87 -36.57
N HIS A 628 -26.12 13.04 -37.59
CA HIS A 628 -25.72 12.84 -38.96
C HIS A 628 -24.87 14.06 -39.30
N GLN A 629 -23.55 13.95 -39.19
CA GLN A 629 -22.68 14.82 -39.97
C GLN A 629 -22.97 14.49 -41.43
N THR A 630 -23.88 15.24 -42.05
CA THR A 630 -23.93 15.36 -43.51
C THR A 630 -22.63 16.02 -43.91
N TYR A 631 -21.70 15.24 -44.44
CA TYR A 631 -20.51 15.78 -45.09
C TYR A 631 -21.01 16.68 -46.23
N VAL A 632 -20.75 17.98 -46.12
CA VAL A 632 -20.98 18.95 -47.19
C VAL A 632 -19.62 19.21 -47.83
N PRO A 633 -19.41 18.85 -49.10
CA PRO A 633 -18.15 19.13 -49.79
C PRO A 633 -17.88 20.63 -49.81
N SER A 634 -16.62 21.02 -49.61
CA SER A 634 -16.20 22.43 -49.70
C SER A 634 -16.40 22.98 -51.12
N ASP A 635 -16.64 24.28 -51.25
CA ASP A 635 -16.95 24.89 -52.54
C ASP A 635 -15.79 24.84 -53.54
N TRP A 636 -14.55 24.78 -53.04
CA TRP A 636 -13.37 24.49 -53.85
C TRP A 636 -13.43 23.09 -54.50
N PHE A 637 -13.85 22.08 -53.74
CA PHE A 637 -13.94 20.70 -54.23
C PHE A 637 -15.03 20.52 -55.29
N LYS A 638 -16.17 21.23 -55.13
CA LYS A 638 -17.23 21.28 -56.15
C LYS A 638 -16.73 21.93 -57.44
N SER A 639 -16.01 23.06 -57.32
CA SER A 639 -15.43 23.77 -58.48
C SER A 639 -14.39 22.91 -59.21
N MET A 640 -13.56 22.17 -58.47
CA MET A 640 -12.61 21.21 -59.06
C MET A 640 -13.33 20.07 -59.82
N LEU A 641 -14.42 19.53 -59.26
CA LEU A 641 -15.20 18.45 -59.90
C LEU A 641 -15.93 18.91 -61.16
N GLU A 642 -16.38 20.17 -61.19
CA GLU A 642 -16.96 20.77 -62.39
C GLU A 642 -15.91 21.02 -63.47
N GLN A 643 -14.73 21.52 -63.10
CA GLN A 643 -13.62 21.77 -64.03
C GLN A 643 -13.03 20.49 -64.63
N SER A 644 -13.09 19.37 -63.91
CA SER A 644 -12.57 18.08 -64.36
C SER A 644 -13.60 17.22 -65.11
N GLY A 645 -14.85 17.68 -65.27
CA GLY A 645 -15.90 16.96 -65.99
C GLY A 645 -16.47 15.73 -65.25
N LEU A 646 -15.97 15.45 -64.04
CA LEU A 646 -16.34 14.27 -63.21
C LEU A 646 -17.63 14.48 -62.40
N SER A 647 -18.25 15.65 -62.52
CA SER A 647 -19.49 16.00 -61.81
C SER A 647 -20.65 15.02 -62.08
N LYS A 648 -20.75 14.44 -63.29
CA LYS A 648 -21.80 13.47 -63.64
C LYS A 648 -21.59 12.07 -63.05
N GLU A 649 -20.35 11.65 -62.81
CA GLU A 649 -20.04 10.31 -62.26
C GLU A 649 -20.17 10.27 -60.73
N TYR A 650 -19.90 11.39 -60.05
CA TYR A 650 -19.92 11.47 -58.58
C TYR A 650 -21.11 12.26 -58.01
N GLY A 651 -22.00 12.78 -58.86
CA GLY A 651 -23.19 13.55 -58.47
C GLY A 651 -24.07 12.84 -57.44
N ASP A 652 -24.28 11.53 -57.59
CA ASP A 652 -25.08 10.72 -56.68
C ASP A 652 -24.40 10.47 -55.32
N VAL A 653 -23.07 10.52 -55.27
CA VAL A 653 -22.28 10.37 -54.04
C VAL A 653 -22.30 11.67 -53.21
N LEU A 654 -22.42 12.83 -53.87
CA LEU A 654 -22.50 14.14 -53.22
C LEU A 654 -23.86 14.41 -52.55
N HIS A 655 -24.91 13.70 -52.96
CA HIS A 655 -26.28 13.86 -52.45
C HIS A 655 -26.83 12.65 -51.68
N SER A 656 -26.16 11.49 -51.70
CA SER A 656 -26.62 10.31 -50.96
C SER A 656 -26.16 10.32 -49.50
N LYS A 657 -27.08 9.97 -48.58
CA LYS A 657 -26.81 9.93 -47.13
C LYS A 657 -25.93 8.74 -46.67
N ARG A 658 -25.35 7.95 -47.61
CA ARG A 658 -24.36 6.87 -47.37
C ARG A 658 -23.97 6.23 -48.72
N PRO A 659 -22.69 5.95 -49.00
CA PRO A 659 -22.35 4.89 -49.93
C PRO A 659 -22.65 3.54 -49.26
N ARG A 660 -23.52 2.73 -49.86
CA ARG A 660 -23.58 1.29 -49.57
C ARG A 660 -22.34 0.68 -50.23
N ILE A 661 -21.40 0.22 -49.41
CA ILE A 661 -20.44 -0.78 -49.87
C ILE A 661 -21.25 -2.07 -49.99
N GLU A 662 -21.67 -2.41 -51.20
CA GLU A 662 -22.15 -3.76 -51.48
C GLU A 662 -20.97 -4.70 -51.28
N LYS A 663 -21.17 -5.69 -50.40
CA LYS A 663 -20.23 -6.79 -50.25
C LYS A 663 -20.29 -7.61 -51.54
N SER A 664 -19.24 -7.53 -52.36
CA SER A 664 -18.82 -8.60 -53.26
C SER A 664 -17.80 -9.47 -52.54
#